data_AF-A0A0G4NJ18-F1
#
_entry.id   AF-A0A0G4NJ18-F1
#
_cell.length_a   1.000
_cell.length_b   1.000
_cell.length_c   1.000
_cell.angle_alpha   90.00
_cell.angle_beta   90.00
_cell.angle_gamma   90.00
#
_symmetry.space_group_name_H-M   'P 1'
#
loop_
_entity.id
_entity.type
_entity.pdbx_description
1 polymer ?
#
loop_
_entity_poly.entity_id
_entity_poly.type
_entity_poly.pdbx_seq_one_letter_code
_entity_poly.pdbx_strand_id
1 'polypeptide(L)'
;MGALHSRHLSSETAASQQILSSSRIVPHPGPLLTRVLSKPLMDADNLALAQAAISVILLVAVALRPFVPRRPRWCRPFAREQDDYAVSRKTLWTRWTLYLATMAVAGLASSVASVILGRHSLPRILELAPWMAAGLITAWRRPVKTPTTLLALYLSSSWPYFVNFAISLASIFGILAMPMRDPSLLTDGIGHMDPTYTLRSPEDNLTLWTFMTVSWMAPLISRGKQRKLNDEDIWQLPFDFQHDKLHTLFRDLQGSIVRRLLQANGLDLLIISVLAILESAANLSMPLLLKKLLESMELGDKRRTTPIMFAAAILCVRLVACQSSVFSLWFSRRCYERSRGEMITTIYAKTLTRKSVGQGLPEKDVDELDESDVVDTEACQDDDAHGEEQHAKRKSRWTGLLSFLRLRRGKPGYQKIVAEPEKTKQPATTGKILNLMKSDVYEVAQRFWDFPQLIVKPLQFIVSLVLVWQLVGWPCLVGIACILVAQVLNAFFIRKVFQNERVRRVAVDERLQATSQFVEGIRHLRWYDWQSKWVDRIMDTRQRELARMVTTRLWVIGISTLNIASGALFPVATFFAYTVLAKKPLTVGIAFPALQLFTMLQSNFRDIPGLIQVLLNASIAVGRIEQFMEEPDKDEGSCDDKTNQIDFKGASFAWPGTDTPVLRDLNFDLPQGLTVVFGKVGSGKTALLQAILGELDWVSGDFVIPNDMIGYCAQLPWLQHMNIRENILFSAHYDAARYRQVLDACELLPDLREFKDGDLSDMGENGIGLSDGGIMGPLQLTAWFAISWISSMGVIASLTPLFLAFSLGVSAWFVYIFLCFLPTSQSLRRLEMVSLSPLMSNFGILLDGLGTIRAFNAQPHFQHKNIVVVDAFQKMDHFYWSLQSWLMYRFDALSAVSTFALTIVALQKGFSPSLTAFVLTTASQFVEATHNLCRQYGTLQMDFVSVERVIELLSIPSEPCGTTTPPAVWPAAEDAITFNNVTLKYAPHLDPSLVDASFTIPGGSTCAVLGRTGSGKSTLALALLATMHPTEGTIMIGDYKLSDLDVHAWRQRISFVAQDPVLFPGTLRDNLDPLRQFSDGDCASVLARVLGGDWTIKSRVEGGGKNLSQGQRQLVGIGRAVLRRSPLVVLDEATASIDRETAAQVQKVLKGELEGSTVVTIAHRLEAVEGADWFIRLDAGKVIESGPARGRI
;
A
#
# COMPACT_ATOMS: atom_id res chain seq x y z
N MET A 1 78.75 12.94 19.16
CA MET A 1 80.08 13.57 19.33
C MET A 1 80.07 14.91 18.60
N GLY A 2 80.55 15.93 19.29
CA GLY A 2 80.32 17.33 18.98
C GLY A 2 81.04 17.87 17.75
N ALA A 3 80.38 18.88 17.17
CA ALA A 3 80.82 20.27 17.19
C ALA A 3 82.14 20.68 16.52
N LEU A 4 82.02 21.89 15.95
CA LEU A 4 83.01 22.93 15.66
C LEU A 4 83.52 22.95 14.21
N HIS A 5 83.08 23.89 13.37
CA HIS A 5 83.23 25.37 13.36
C HIS A 5 84.45 25.86 12.58
N SER A 6 84.22 27.04 12.00
CA SER A 6 85.18 28.04 11.54
C SER A 6 85.57 27.91 10.05
N ARG A 7 85.63 29.00 9.26
CA ARG A 7 85.60 30.43 9.58
C ARG A 7 85.54 31.23 8.26
N HIS A 8 84.86 32.38 8.31
CA HIS A 8 85.31 33.71 7.86
C HIS A 8 84.30 34.58 7.08
N LEU A 9 83.89 35.64 7.80
CA LEU A 9 83.77 37.06 7.48
C LEU A 9 82.96 37.58 6.26
N SER A 10 81.84 38.24 6.65
CA SER A 10 81.45 39.64 6.40
C SER A 10 81.18 40.19 4.99
N SER A 11 79.95 40.73 4.90
CA SER A 11 79.51 41.97 4.22
C SER A 11 79.67 42.08 2.70
N GLU A 12 78.54 42.08 1.98
CA GLU A 12 77.96 43.33 1.46
C GLU A 12 76.62 43.07 0.75
N THR A 13 75.84 44.13 0.69
CA THR A 13 74.42 44.22 0.38
C THR A 13 74.10 44.31 -1.12
N ALA A 14 72.89 43.82 -1.43
CA ALA A 14 71.94 44.34 -2.42
C ALA A 14 72.17 44.06 -3.93
N ALA A 15 71.32 43.13 -4.40
CA ALA A 15 70.41 43.28 -5.53
C ALA A 15 70.99 43.53 -6.94
N SER A 16 70.89 42.54 -7.83
CA SER A 16 70.44 42.74 -9.21
C SER A 16 69.88 41.45 -9.82
N GLN A 17 68.94 41.66 -10.74
CA GLN A 17 68.15 40.72 -11.53
C GLN A 17 68.95 39.84 -12.52
N GLN A 18 68.24 38.84 -13.07
CA GLN A 18 68.31 38.37 -14.48
C GLN A 18 69.50 37.45 -14.84
N ILE A 19 69.33 36.20 -15.31
CA ILE A 19 68.79 35.80 -16.63
C ILE A 19 68.75 34.26 -16.77
N LEU A 20 67.63 33.75 -17.35
CA LEU A 20 67.42 32.62 -18.31
C LEU A 20 68.16 31.27 -18.09
N SER A 21 67.55 30.08 -18.26
CA SER A 21 66.76 29.57 -19.41
C SER A 21 66.27 28.14 -19.05
N SER A 22 64.98 27.82 -19.03
CA SER A 22 64.09 27.37 -20.12
C SER A 22 64.28 25.93 -20.64
N SER A 23 63.32 25.05 -20.34
CA SER A 23 62.64 24.10 -21.25
C SER A 23 61.57 23.35 -20.45
N ARG A 24 60.37 22.96 -20.92
CA ARG A 24 59.54 23.20 -22.11
C ARG A 24 58.09 22.90 -21.68
N ILE A 25 57.15 23.60 -22.29
CA ILE A 25 55.70 23.56 -22.03
C ILE A 25 55.03 22.46 -22.88
N VAL A 26 54.04 21.76 -22.32
CA VAL A 26 52.97 21.04 -23.03
C VAL A 26 51.62 21.64 -22.57
N PRO A 27 50.67 21.95 -23.47
CA PRO A 27 49.56 22.84 -23.18
C PRO A 27 48.38 22.15 -22.47
N HIS A 28 47.91 22.73 -21.37
CA HIS A 28 46.62 22.42 -20.74
C HIS A 28 45.47 23.19 -21.44
N PRO A 29 44.29 22.58 -21.68
CA PRO A 29 43.13 23.34 -22.12
C PRO A 29 42.41 23.99 -20.92
N GLY A 30 42.34 25.33 -20.93
CA GLY A 30 41.26 26.14 -20.34
C GLY A 30 41.39 26.63 -18.88
N PRO A 31 41.87 27.86 -18.62
CA PRO A 31 41.91 28.48 -17.30
C PRO A 31 40.81 29.54 -17.10
N LEU A 32 39.53 29.15 -17.17
CA LEU A 32 38.43 30.06 -16.82
C LEU A 32 37.66 29.62 -15.57
N LEU A 33 37.48 28.32 -15.34
CA LEU A 33 36.78 27.80 -14.16
C LEU A 33 37.67 27.64 -12.92
N THR A 34 38.97 27.42 -13.11
CA THR A 34 39.95 27.27 -12.01
C THR A 34 40.28 28.59 -11.32
N ARG A 35 40.19 29.73 -12.02
CA ARG A 35 40.40 31.06 -11.42
C ARG A 35 39.23 31.56 -10.57
N VAL A 36 38.01 31.02 -10.77
CA VAL A 36 36.82 31.42 -10.02
C VAL A 36 36.72 30.70 -8.67
N LEU A 37 37.28 29.49 -8.56
CA LEU A 37 37.18 28.65 -7.36
C LEU A 37 38.43 28.64 -6.47
N SER A 38 39.54 29.27 -6.90
CA SER A 38 40.82 29.27 -6.17
C SER A 38 41.12 30.55 -5.38
N LYS A 39 40.21 31.52 -5.33
CA LYS A 39 40.34 32.72 -4.47
C LYS A 39 39.61 32.51 -3.14
N PRO A 40 40.10 33.09 -2.02
CA PRO A 40 39.41 33.02 -0.74
C PRO A 40 37.98 33.54 -0.92
N LEU A 41 36.99 32.73 -0.56
CA LEU A 41 35.57 32.96 -0.84
C LEU A 41 34.94 34.05 0.04
N MET A 42 35.73 34.98 0.59
CA MET A 42 35.28 36.06 1.46
C MET A 42 36.16 37.32 1.30
N ASP A 43 36.26 37.85 0.08
CA ASP A 43 36.44 39.31 -0.04
C ASP A 43 35.06 39.94 0.18
N ALA A 44 34.91 40.78 1.21
CA ALA A 44 33.64 41.46 1.54
C ALA A 44 33.02 42.20 0.32
N ASP A 45 33.87 42.61 -0.61
CA ASP A 45 33.53 43.30 -1.84
C ASP A 45 32.72 42.43 -2.83
N ASN A 46 33.04 41.14 -2.94
CA ASN A 46 32.32 40.22 -3.83
C ASN A 46 30.95 39.83 -3.27
N LEU A 47 30.81 39.80 -1.94
CA LEU A 47 29.54 39.50 -1.26
C LEU A 47 28.55 40.66 -1.40
N ALA A 48 29.00 41.90 -1.20
CA ALA A 48 28.18 43.10 -1.40
C ALA A 48 27.68 43.20 -2.85
N LEU A 49 28.53 42.85 -3.82
CA LEU A 49 28.16 42.81 -5.24
C LEU A 49 27.12 41.72 -5.54
N ALA A 50 27.26 40.53 -4.94
CA ALA A 50 26.27 39.46 -5.07
C ALA A 50 24.91 39.85 -4.46
N GLN A 51 24.89 40.50 -3.30
CA GLN A 51 23.67 40.98 -2.65
C GLN A 51 22.95 42.04 -3.48
N ALA A 52 23.70 43.01 -4.02
CA ALA A 52 23.14 44.01 -4.92
C ALA A 52 22.57 43.36 -6.19
N ALA A 53 23.29 42.42 -6.81
CA ALA A 53 22.79 41.69 -7.99
C ALA A 53 21.49 40.91 -7.69
N ILE A 54 21.43 40.19 -6.57
CA ILE A 54 20.23 39.44 -6.15
C ILE A 54 19.04 40.38 -5.96
N SER A 55 19.24 41.52 -5.28
CA SER A 55 18.17 42.49 -5.05
C SER A 55 17.61 43.10 -6.34
N VAL A 56 18.49 43.41 -7.31
CA VAL A 56 18.07 43.91 -8.64
C VAL A 56 17.33 42.83 -9.43
N ILE A 57 17.83 41.59 -9.43
CA ILE A 57 17.17 40.47 -10.13
C ILE A 57 15.77 40.22 -9.55
N LEU A 58 15.63 40.23 -8.22
CA LEU A 58 14.33 40.05 -7.56
C LEU A 58 13.37 41.19 -7.88
N LEU A 59 13.85 42.44 -7.88
CA LEU A 59 13.06 43.61 -8.24
C LEU A 59 12.57 43.54 -9.69
N VAL A 60 13.46 43.20 -10.62
CA VAL A 60 13.15 43.03 -12.05
C VAL A 60 12.20 41.86 -12.27
N ALA A 61 12.39 40.73 -11.59
CA ALA A 61 11.49 39.58 -11.68
C ALA A 61 10.08 39.91 -11.18
N VAL A 62 9.96 40.71 -10.11
CA VAL A 62 8.67 41.20 -9.62
C VAL A 62 8.02 42.15 -10.62
N ALA A 63 8.82 43.01 -11.27
CA ALA A 63 8.36 44.00 -12.23
C ALA A 63 7.92 43.41 -13.58
N LEU A 64 8.58 42.34 -14.04
CA LEU A 64 8.28 41.64 -15.28
C LEU A 64 7.15 40.62 -15.14
N ARG A 65 6.77 40.22 -13.92
CA ARG A 65 5.72 39.22 -13.66
C ARG A 65 4.37 39.44 -14.38
N PRO A 66 3.84 40.66 -14.57
CA PRO A 66 2.61 40.88 -15.36
C PRO A 66 2.81 40.73 -16.88
N PHE A 67 4.06 40.79 -17.37
CA PHE A 67 4.40 40.72 -18.80
C PHE A 67 4.86 39.32 -19.25
N VAL A 68 5.13 38.38 -18.32
CA VAL A 68 5.52 37.00 -18.65
C VAL A 68 4.29 36.19 -19.09
N PRO A 69 4.33 35.48 -20.24
CA PRO A 69 3.21 34.68 -20.72
C PRO A 69 2.77 33.64 -19.68
N ARG A 70 1.47 33.32 -19.71
CA ARG A 70 0.78 32.39 -18.78
C ARG A 70 1.62 31.14 -18.54
N ARG A 71 2.01 30.91 -17.27
CA ARG A 71 2.71 29.69 -16.82
C ARG A 71 2.02 28.43 -17.40
N PRO A 72 2.79 27.39 -17.78
CA PRO A 72 2.21 26.15 -18.29
C PRO A 72 1.24 25.54 -17.26
N ARG A 73 0.21 24.84 -17.73
CA ARG A 73 -0.93 24.38 -16.89
C ARG A 73 -0.47 23.57 -15.67
N TRP A 74 0.56 22.75 -15.80
CA TRP A 74 1.14 21.92 -14.72
C TRP A 74 1.90 22.71 -13.63
N CYS A 75 2.22 23.99 -13.86
CA CYS A 75 2.82 24.88 -12.85
C CYS A 75 1.78 25.68 -12.05
N ARG A 76 0.48 25.41 -12.26
CA ARG A 76 -0.60 26.03 -11.50
C ARG A 76 -0.98 25.11 -10.33
N PRO A 77 -1.39 25.65 -9.16
CA PRO A 77 -2.03 24.85 -8.12
C PRO A 77 -3.22 24.12 -8.72
N PHE A 78 -3.31 22.82 -8.48
CA PHE A 78 -4.33 21.94 -9.05
C PHE A 78 -5.72 22.23 -8.49
N ALA A 79 -5.85 22.21 -7.17
CA ALA A 79 -7.02 22.76 -6.46
C ALA A 79 -6.74 24.22 -6.03
N ARG A 80 -7.76 25.08 -6.14
CA ARG A 80 -7.75 26.43 -5.56
C ARG A 80 -9.10 26.68 -4.90
N GLU A 81 -9.08 27.14 -3.67
CA GLU A 81 -10.28 27.65 -2.99
C GLU A 81 -10.71 28.93 -3.72
N GLN A 82 -11.88 28.88 -4.37
CA GLN A 82 -12.53 30.04 -4.97
C GLN A 82 -13.67 30.44 -4.05
N ASP A 83 -13.72 31.73 -3.69
CA ASP A 83 -14.92 32.31 -3.07
C ASP A 83 -15.92 32.57 -4.21
N ASP A 84 -17.03 31.83 -4.24
CA ASP A 84 -18.15 32.09 -5.16
C ASP A 84 -18.74 33.52 -4.96
N TYR A 85 -18.36 34.20 -3.87
CA TYR A 85 -18.83 35.54 -3.47
C TYR A 85 -17.73 36.61 -3.36
N ALA A 86 -16.55 36.43 -3.97
CA ALA A 86 -15.43 37.36 -3.79
C ALA A 86 -15.73 38.78 -4.32
N VAL A 87 -16.22 39.66 -3.45
CA VAL A 87 -16.23 41.11 -3.68
C VAL A 87 -14.78 41.58 -3.76
N SER A 88 -14.38 42.12 -4.91
CA SER A 88 -13.07 42.72 -5.15
C SER A 88 -12.81 43.89 -4.19
N ARG A 89 -12.35 43.61 -2.96
CA ARG A 89 -11.90 44.64 -2.03
C ARG A 89 -10.50 45.09 -2.45
N LYS A 90 -10.38 46.36 -2.83
CA LYS A 90 -9.07 47.02 -3.04
C LYS A 90 -8.25 46.89 -1.76
N THR A 91 -7.06 46.30 -1.84
CA THR A 91 -6.18 46.02 -0.71
C THR A 91 -5.71 47.32 -0.03
N LEU A 92 -6.27 47.61 1.14
CA LEU A 92 -5.82 48.67 2.06
C LEU A 92 -4.45 48.30 2.67
N TRP A 93 -3.76 49.29 3.25
CA TRP A 93 -2.54 49.05 4.04
C TRP A 93 -2.93 48.29 5.32
N THR A 94 -2.51 47.03 5.42
CA THR A 94 -2.71 46.20 6.62
C THR A 94 -1.59 46.44 7.64
N ARG A 95 -1.82 46.03 8.90
CA ARG A 95 -0.82 46.12 9.99
C ARG A 95 0.53 45.50 9.59
N TRP A 96 0.48 44.39 8.86
CA TRP A 96 1.65 43.67 8.33
C TRP A 96 2.42 44.46 7.26
N THR A 97 1.71 45.14 6.35
CA THR A 97 2.35 46.00 5.34
C THR A 97 3.04 47.21 5.97
N LEU A 98 2.43 47.81 7.00
CA LEU A 98 3.03 48.91 7.75
C LEU A 98 4.29 48.44 8.50
N TYR A 99 4.26 47.28 9.13
CA TYR A 99 5.42 46.69 9.81
C TYR A 99 6.60 46.45 8.87
N LEU A 100 6.38 45.85 7.69
CA LEU A 100 7.48 45.63 6.74
C LEU A 100 8.01 46.94 6.15
N ALA A 101 7.13 47.92 5.92
CA ALA A 101 7.54 49.24 5.45
C ALA A 101 8.42 49.97 6.49
N THR A 102 8.06 49.93 7.79
CA THR A 102 8.88 50.56 8.84
C THR A 102 10.24 49.89 8.98
N MET A 103 10.30 48.56 8.90
CA MET A 103 11.58 47.83 8.96
C MET A 103 12.46 48.10 7.73
N ALA A 104 11.87 48.19 6.54
CA ALA A 104 12.61 48.55 5.31
C ALA A 104 13.20 49.97 5.40
N VAL A 105 12.43 50.94 5.93
CA VAL A 105 12.90 52.32 6.14
C VAL A 105 14.00 52.38 7.21
N ALA A 106 13.85 51.65 8.32
CA ALA A 106 14.87 51.60 9.37
C ALA A 106 16.19 51.00 8.88
N GLY A 107 16.13 49.91 8.09
CA GLY A 107 17.32 49.31 7.48
C GLY A 107 17.97 50.20 6.42
N LEU A 108 17.17 50.94 5.64
CA LEU A 108 17.67 51.96 4.72
C LEU A 108 18.39 53.09 5.47
N ALA A 109 17.80 53.60 6.56
CA ALA A 109 18.41 54.66 7.36
C ALA A 109 19.75 54.23 7.98
N SER A 110 19.83 53.00 8.49
CA SER A 110 21.06 52.43 9.06
C SER A 110 22.15 52.23 8.00
N SER A 111 21.80 51.76 6.80
CA SER A 111 22.75 51.61 5.68
C SER A 111 23.19 52.96 5.11
N VAL A 112 22.34 53.98 5.09
CA VAL A 112 22.75 55.36 4.75
C VAL A 112 23.71 55.91 5.82
N ALA A 113 23.44 55.69 7.10
CA ALA A 113 24.32 56.12 8.19
C ALA A 113 25.71 55.45 8.12
N SER A 114 25.78 54.15 7.77
CA SER A 114 27.06 53.44 7.61
C SER A 114 27.88 53.96 6.43
N VAL A 115 27.22 54.42 5.35
CA VAL A 115 27.87 55.06 4.20
C VAL A 115 28.40 56.46 4.55
N ILE A 116 27.70 57.23 5.39
CA ILE A 116 28.08 58.59 5.79
C ILE A 116 29.23 58.59 6.81
N LEU A 117 29.20 57.67 7.79
CA LEU A 117 30.20 57.58 8.88
C LEU A 117 31.53 56.90 8.45
N GLY A 118 31.58 56.28 7.28
CA GLY A 118 32.74 55.53 6.79
C GLY A 118 33.39 56.15 5.56
N ARG A 119 34.68 55.81 5.31
CA ARG A 119 35.35 56.10 4.02
C ARG A 119 34.48 55.59 2.85
N HIS A 120 34.26 56.42 1.82
CA HIS A 120 33.51 56.06 0.62
C HIS A 120 34.20 54.89 -0.11
N SER A 121 33.59 53.71 -0.03
CA SER A 121 34.00 52.53 -0.78
C SER A 121 32.78 51.97 -1.54
N LEU A 122 33.02 51.52 -2.77
CA LEU A 122 31.99 50.97 -3.67
C LEU A 122 31.14 49.82 -3.04
N PRO A 123 31.69 48.92 -2.21
CA PRO A 123 30.91 47.88 -1.53
C PRO A 123 29.84 48.43 -0.58
N ARG A 124 30.12 49.54 0.12
CA ARG A 124 29.19 50.14 1.08
C ARG A 124 27.98 50.80 0.40
N ILE A 125 28.18 51.33 -0.80
CA ILE A 125 27.08 51.88 -1.61
C ILE A 125 26.18 50.75 -2.11
N LEU A 126 26.75 49.59 -2.46
CA LEU A 126 26.00 48.42 -2.91
C LEU A 126 25.09 47.83 -1.82
N GLU A 127 25.40 48.04 -0.54
CA GLU A 127 24.57 47.60 0.59
C GLU A 127 23.23 48.35 0.72
N LEU A 128 23.04 49.48 0.03
CA LEU A 128 21.76 50.22 0.00
C LEU A 128 20.70 49.53 -0.89
N ALA A 129 21.15 48.78 -1.91
CA ALA A 129 20.27 48.21 -2.93
C ALA A 129 19.20 47.23 -2.38
N PRO A 130 19.52 46.31 -1.44
CA PRO A 130 18.52 45.41 -0.87
C PRO A 130 17.42 46.14 -0.09
N TRP A 131 17.78 47.12 0.73
CA TRP A 131 16.80 47.86 1.56
C TRP A 131 15.90 48.75 0.71
N MET A 132 16.42 49.38 -0.35
CA MET A 132 15.60 50.10 -1.33
C MET A 132 14.66 49.16 -2.09
N ALA A 133 15.15 48.01 -2.53
CA ALA A 133 14.33 47.02 -3.22
C ALA A 133 13.20 46.47 -2.33
N ALA A 134 13.49 46.22 -1.04
CA ALA A 134 12.47 45.83 -0.05
C ALA A 134 11.39 46.90 0.11
N GLY A 135 11.78 48.17 0.24
CA GLY A 135 10.85 49.30 0.34
C GLY A 135 9.95 49.46 -0.90
N LEU A 136 10.53 49.33 -2.10
CA LEU A 136 9.77 49.40 -3.36
C LEU A 136 8.80 48.23 -3.53
N ILE A 137 9.24 47.00 -3.23
CA ILE A 137 8.40 45.81 -3.34
C ILE A 137 7.24 45.87 -2.32
N THR A 138 7.49 46.30 -1.09
CA THR A 138 6.44 46.45 -0.06
C THR A 138 5.41 47.51 -0.45
N ALA A 139 5.86 48.67 -0.93
CA ALA A 139 4.97 49.75 -1.38
C ALA A 139 4.12 49.35 -2.59
N TRP A 140 4.69 48.59 -3.55
CA TRP A 140 3.98 48.19 -4.76
C TRP A 140 3.01 47.01 -4.53
N ARG A 141 3.46 45.94 -3.86
CA ARG A 141 2.68 44.69 -3.71
C ARG A 141 1.69 44.69 -2.57
N ARG A 142 1.89 45.55 -1.55
CA ARG A 142 1.10 45.60 -0.30
C ARG A 142 0.79 44.20 0.24
N PRO A 143 1.83 43.42 0.62
CA PRO A 143 1.67 42.01 0.95
C PRO A 143 0.72 41.79 2.14
N VAL A 144 -0.38 41.08 1.88
CA VAL A 144 -1.35 40.66 2.90
C VAL A 144 -1.06 39.24 3.42
N LYS A 145 -0.43 38.41 2.57
CA LYS A 145 0.05 37.07 2.87
C LYS A 145 1.57 36.98 2.76
N THR A 146 2.15 35.91 3.29
CA THR A 146 3.61 35.66 3.33
C THR A 146 4.32 35.97 1.99
N PRO A 147 5.10 37.06 1.92
CA PRO A 147 5.75 37.47 0.69
C PRO A 147 7.08 36.73 0.50
N THR A 148 7.08 35.65 -0.27
CA THR A 148 8.28 34.83 -0.54
C THR A 148 9.44 35.63 -1.17
N THR A 149 9.14 36.66 -1.97
CA THR A 149 10.15 37.52 -2.59
C THR A 149 10.85 38.43 -1.58
N LEU A 150 10.12 38.94 -0.58
CA LEU A 150 10.70 39.76 0.48
C LEU A 150 11.49 38.90 1.46
N LEU A 151 10.99 37.69 1.76
CA LEU A 151 11.71 36.72 2.60
C LEU A 151 13.10 36.41 2.02
N ALA A 152 13.17 36.08 0.74
CA ALA A 152 14.43 35.83 0.04
C ALA A 152 15.39 37.04 0.08
N LEU A 153 14.84 38.25 -0.01
CA LEU A 153 15.61 39.47 -0.02
C LEU A 153 16.19 39.79 1.36
N TYR A 154 15.41 39.67 2.44
CA TYR A 154 15.93 39.86 3.81
C TYR A 154 16.96 38.79 4.18
N LEU A 155 16.74 37.52 3.80
CA LEU A 155 17.72 36.45 3.96
C LEU A 155 19.07 36.77 3.31
N SER A 156 19.06 37.41 2.14
CA SER A 156 20.29 37.80 1.43
C SER A 156 21.01 39.01 2.06
N SER A 157 20.30 39.87 2.79
CA SER A 157 20.80 41.15 3.34
C SER A 157 21.53 41.04 4.69
N SER A 158 21.71 39.82 5.19
CA SER A 158 22.36 39.56 6.46
C SER A 158 23.89 39.51 6.28
N TRP A 159 24.63 40.26 7.12
CA TRP A 159 26.11 40.41 7.22
C TRP A 159 26.69 41.63 6.48
N PRO A 160 27.68 42.38 7.03
CA PRO A 160 28.46 42.15 8.28
C PRO A 160 28.09 43.07 9.47
N TYR A 161 27.16 44.02 9.31
CA TYR A 161 26.81 44.98 10.36
C TYR A 161 25.74 44.43 11.30
N PHE A 162 26.02 44.41 12.61
CA PHE A 162 25.15 43.86 13.65
C PHE A 162 23.74 44.48 13.65
N VAL A 163 23.63 45.80 13.40
CA VAL A 163 22.35 46.52 13.37
C VAL A 163 21.49 46.10 12.17
N ASN A 164 22.06 46.07 10.96
CA ASN A 164 21.35 45.62 9.76
C ASN A 164 20.97 44.14 9.85
N PHE A 165 21.83 43.34 10.46
CA PHE A 165 21.54 41.94 10.76
C PHE A 165 20.35 41.79 11.72
N ALA A 166 20.28 42.59 12.79
CA ALA A 166 19.15 42.57 13.72
C ALA A 166 17.83 43.01 13.06
N ILE A 167 17.86 44.05 12.21
CA ILE A 167 16.67 44.53 11.47
C ILE A 167 16.22 43.49 10.44
N SER A 168 17.15 42.84 9.75
CA SER A 168 16.84 41.75 8.82
C SER A 168 16.21 40.57 9.55
N LEU A 169 16.77 40.17 10.69
CA LEU A 169 16.24 39.10 11.54
C LEU A 169 14.81 39.42 12.02
N ALA A 170 14.58 40.66 12.49
CA ALA A 170 13.25 41.13 12.90
C ALA A 170 12.24 41.11 11.73
N SER A 171 12.67 41.53 10.54
CA SER A 171 11.84 41.48 9.31
C SER A 171 11.48 40.05 8.93
N ILE A 172 12.44 39.11 9.05
CA ILE A 172 12.22 37.68 8.82
C ILE A 172 11.22 37.13 9.84
N PHE A 173 11.37 37.42 11.13
CA PHE A 173 10.39 37.01 12.15
C PHE A 173 8.99 37.58 11.89
N GLY A 174 8.90 38.84 11.45
CA GLY A 174 7.64 39.44 11.04
C GLY A 174 6.98 38.71 9.86
N ILE A 175 7.76 38.31 8.85
CA ILE A 175 7.26 37.50 7.72
C ILE A 175 6.85 36.10 8.18
N LEU A 176 7.62 35.48 9.08
CA LEU A 176 7.33 34.14 9.61
C LEU A 176 6.01 34.10 10.40
N ALA A 177 5.62 35.22 11.01
CA ALA A 177 4.36 35.39 11.72
C ALA A 177 3.16 35.75 10.81
N MET A 178 3.38 36.08 9.53
CA MET A 178 2.29 36.36 8.59
C MET A 178 1.51 35.09 8.21
N PRO A 179 0.19 35.21 7.95
CA PRO A 179 -0.62 34.10 7.47
C PRO A 179 -0.23 33.68 6.04
N MET A 180 -0.23 32.37 5.78
CA MET A 180 0.01 31.84 4.43
C MET A 180 -1.23 31.91 3.54
N ARG A 181 -2.42 31.78 4.15
CA ARG A 181 -3.71 31.95 3.49
C ARG A 181 -4.09 33.43 3.39
N ASP A 182 -4.90 33.76 2.38
CA ASP A 182 -5.43 35.10 2.23
C ASP A 182 -6.43 35.40 3.38
N PRO A 183 -6.20 36.44 4.21
CA PRO A 183 -7.10 36.80 5.31
C PRO A 183 -8.50 37.25 4.87
N SER A 184 -8.71 37.46 3.57
CA SER A 184 -10.02 37.82 3.03
C SER A 184 -10.98 36.64 2.91
N LEU A 185 -10.49 35.40 2.89
CA LEU A 185 -11.30 34.18 2.82
C LEU A 185 -11.96 33.87 4.17
N LEU A 186 -13.18 33.30 4.13
CA LEU A 186 -13.89 32.88 5.35
C LEU A 186 -13.13 31.78 6.11
N THR A 187 -12.99 31.99 7.41
CA THR A 187 -12.34 31.04 8.35
C THR A 187 -13.34 30.14 9.08
N ASP A 188 -14.63 30.32 8.83
CA ASP A 188 -15.70 29.54 9.45
C ASP A 188 -15.55 28.06 9.06
N GLY A 189 -15.39 27.19 10.07
CA GLY A 189 -15.18 25.75 9.87
C GLY A 189 -13.73 25.27 9.85
N ILE A 190 -12.74 26.10 10.22
CA ILE A 190 -11.33 25.69 10.38
C ILE A 190 -11.00 25.55 11.87
N GLY A 191 -10.35 24.45 12.25
CA GLY A 191 -9.92 24.21 13.63
C GLY A 191 -8.74 25.10 14.03
N HIS A 192 -8.84 25.79 15.18
CA HIS A 192 -7.76 26.63 15.70
C HIS A 192 -7.01 26.01 16.89
N MET A 193 -7.70 25.33 17.82
CA MET A 193 -7.09 24.83 19.05
C MET A 193 -7.59 23.43 19.44
N ASP A 194 -8.89 23.16 19.28
CA ASP A 194 -9.47 21.87 19.62
C ASP A 194 -9.60 20.95 18.40
N PRO A 195 -9.03 19.73 18.45
CA PRO A 195 -9.20 18.75 17.40
C PRO A 195 -10.61 18.14 17.46
N THR A 196 -11.32 18.20 16.33
CA THR A 196 -12.73 17.75 16.20
C THR A 196 -13.02 17.39 14.75
N TYR A 197 -13.80 16.33 14.54
CA TYR A 197 -14.16 15.83 13.21
C TYR A 197 -15.06 16.74 12.37
N THR A 198 -15.67 17.77 12.95
CA THR A 198 -16.53 18.72 12.22
C THR A 198 -15.74 19.86 11.58
N LEU A 199 -14.55 20.15 12.10
CA LEU A 199 -13.72 21.26 11.66
C LEU A 199 -12.63 20.76 10.70
N ARG A 200 -12.36 21.54 9.66
CA ARG A 200 -11.21 21.34 8.76
C ARG A 200 -9.90 21.52 9.52
N SER A 201 -8.85 20.88 9.01
CA SER A 201 -7.52 20.95 9.62
C SER A 201 -7.03 22.40 9.81
N PRO A 202 -6.26 22.66 10.88
CA PRO A 202 -5.58 23.94 11.06
C PRO A 202 -4.59 24.28 9.93
N GLU A 203 -4.19 23.29 9.10
CA GLU A 203 -3.26 23.48 7.99
C GLU A 203 -3.73 24.54 6.99
N ASP A 204 -5.04 24.65 6.77
CA ASP A 204 -5.64 25.62 5.85
C ASP A 204 -5.39 27.08 6.29
N ASN A 205 -5.03 27.35 7.55
CA ASN A 205 -4.79 28.71 8.05
C ASN A 205 -3.57 28.79 8.99
N LEU A 206 -2.40 28.37 8.51
CA LEU A 206 -1.15 28.44 9.25
C LEU A 206 -0.35 29.72 8.99
N THR A 207 0.49 30.07 9.97
CA THR A 207 1.63 30.97 9.75
C THR A 207 2.81 30.17 9.22
N LEU A 208 3.76 30.84 8.56
CA LEU A 208 4.94 30.16 8.04
C LEU A 208 5.77 29.54 9.17
N TRP A 209 5.82 30.16 10.35
CA TRP A 209 6.50 29.61 11.53
C TRP A 209 5.86 28.31 12.04
N THR A 210 4.55 28.29 12.21
CA THR A 210 3.84 27.10 12.70
C THR A 210 3.89 25.96 11.69
N PHE A 211 3.90 26.28 10.39
CA PHE A 211 4.14 25.33 9.32
C PHE A 211 5.57 24.76 9.35
N MET A 212 6.59 25.62 9.43
CA MET A 212 8.01 25.22 9.46
C MET A 212 8.34 24.28 10.61
N THR A 213 7.76 24.53 11.78
CA THR A 213 8.02 23.77 13.02
C THR A 213 7.03 22.62 13.25
N VAL A 214 6.02 22.50 12.38
CA VAL A 214 4.88 21.58 12.50
C VAL A 214 4.20 21.72 13.88
N SER A 215 4.28 22.89 14.53
CA SER A 215 3.84 23.07 15.92
C SER A 215 2.33 22.96 16.09
N TRP A 216 1.58 23.13 15.01
CA TRP A 216 0.12 23.01 14.98
C TRP A 216 -0.39 21.60 15.34
N MET A 217 0.47 20.58 15.34
CA MET A 217 0.14 19.23 15.82
C MET A 217 0.12 19.08 17.35
N ALA A 218 0.64 20.05 18.09
CA ALA A 218 0.75 19.98 19.55
C ALA A 218 -0.57 19.70 20.30
N PRO A 219 -1.74 20.27 19.91
CA PRO A 219 -3.00 19.98 20.60
C PRO A 219 -3.43 18.51 20.47
N LEU A 220 -3.27 17.91 19.29
CA LEU A 220 -3.57 16.49 19.06
C LEU A 220 -2.66 15.58 19.89
N ILE A 221 -1.37 15.92 19.98
CA ILE A 221 -0.39 15.19 20.80
C ILE A 221 -0.76 15.28 22.29
N SER A 222 -1.17 16.47 22.76
CA SER A 222 -1.59 16.66 24.14
C SER A 222 -2.81 15.79 24.49
N ARG A 223 -3.78 15.68 23.58
CA ARG A 223 -4.95 14.80 23.79
C ARG A 223 -4.56 13.33 23.76
N GLY A 224 -3.72 12.91 22.80
CA GLY A 224 -3.24 11.53 22.70
C GLY A 224 -2.44 11.07 23.93
N LYS A 225 -1.78 12.00 24.63
CA LYS A 225 -1.10 11.74 25.92
C LYS A 225 -2.09 11.51 27.07
N GLN A 226 -3.24 12.18 27.06
CA GLN A 226 -4.25 12.08 28.13
C GLN A 226 -5.14 10.85 27.96
N ARG A 227 -5.55 10.54 26.73
CA ARG A 227 -6.40 9.39 26.40
C ARG A 227 -6.14 8.86 25.00
N LYS A 228 -6.57 7.62 24.74
CA LYS A 228 -6.58 7.03 23.39
C LYS A 228 -7.48 7.87 22.47
N LEU A 229 -7.00 8.14 21.25
CA LEU A 229 -7.75 8.92 20.25
C LEU A 229 -8.84 8.06 19.58
N ASN A 230 -9.99 8.68 19.35
CA ASN A 230 -11.09 8.18 18.52
C ASN A 230 -11.19 9.00 17.22
N ASP A 231 -12.00 8.56 16.24
CA ASP A 231 -12.17 9.27 14.96
C ASP A 231 -12.75 10.69 15.14
N GLU A 232 -13.61 10.88 16.14
CA GLU A 232 -14.22 12.16 16.51
C GLU A 232 -13.18 13.21 16.94
N ASP A 233 -12.04 12.77 17.45
CA ASP A 233 -10.97 13.61 17.99
C ASP A 233 -10.01 14.11 16.91
N ILE A 234 -10.26 13.84 15.63
CA ILE A 234 -9.33 14.13 14.54
C ILE A 234 -10.00 15.07 13.54
N TRP A 235 -9.31 16.16 13.17
CA TRP A 235 -9.79 17.13 12.18
C TRP A 235 -10.09 16.51 10.82
N GLN A 236 -10.98 17.13 10.04
CA GLN A 236 -11.17 16.74 8.63
C GLN A 236 -9.94 17.07 7.77
N LEU A 237 -9.85 16.41 6.61
CA LEU A 237 -8.81 16.69 5.61
C LEU A 237 -8.79 18.18 5.22
N PRO A 238 -7.60 18.75 4.98
CA PRO A 238 -7.48 20.10 4.44
C PRO A 238 -8.14 20.21 3.06
N PHE A 239 -8.52 21.43 2.65
CA PHE A 239 -9.26 21.67 1.41
C PHE A 239 -8.61 21.05 0.17
N ASP A 240 -7.27 21.09 0.12
CA ASP A 240 -6.45 20.60 -0.99
C ASP A 240 -6.40 19.07 -1.15
N PHE A 241 -7.01 18.34 -0.21
CA PHE A 241 -6.98 16.87 -0.11
C PHE A 241 -8.36 16.22 -0.18
N GLN A 242 -9.45 17.01 -0.27
CA GLN A 242 -10.81 16.49 -0.33
C GLN A 242 -11.07 15.79 -1.68
N HIS A 243 -11.35 14.48 -1.66
CA HIS A 243 -11.36 13.66 -2.86
C HIS A 243 -12.56 13.91 -3.77
N ASP A 244 -13.68 14.45 -3.26
CA ASP A 244 -14.85 14.81 -4.08
C ASP A 244 -14.50 15.83 -5.18
N LYS A 245 -13.79 16.89 -4.78
CA LYS A 245 -13.31 17.94 -5.70
C LYS A 245 -12.13 17.47 -6.54
N LEU A 246 -11.20 16.71 -5.96
CA LEU A 246 -10.06 16.18 -6.71
C LEU A 246 -10.54 15.24 -7.81
N HIS A 247 -11.54 14.40 -7.54
CA HIS A 247 -12.11 13.47 -8.51
C HIS A 247 -12.74 14.20 -9.70
N THR A 248 -13.52 15.26 -9.46
CA THR A 248 -14.10 16.08 -10.54
C THR A 248 -13.03 16.76 -11.38
N LEU A 249 -12.04 17.41 -10.75
CA LEU A 249 -10.92 18.07 -11.45
C LEU A 249 -10.04 17.07 -12.23
N PHE A 250 -9.85 15.88 -11.70
CA PHE A 250 -9.03 14.83 -12.33
C PHE A 250 -9.74 14.18 -13.52
N ARG A 251 -11.07 14.03 -13.46
CA ARG A 251 -11.90 13.53 -14.56
C ARG A 251 -11.81 14.41 -15.80
N ASP A 252 -11.70 15.73 -15.63
CA ASP A 252 -11.57 16.71 -16.72
C ASP A 252 -10.21 16.64 -17.46
N LEU A 253 -9.20 15.98 -16.87
CA LEU A 253 -7.89 15.82 -17.51
C LEU A 253 -7.96 14.73 -18.60
N GLN A 254 -7.43 15.03 -19.79
CA GLN A 254 -7.36 14.07 -20.91
C GLN A 254 -5.99 13.39 -21.05
N GLY A 255 -5.99 12.17 -21.60
CA GLY A 255 -4.78 11.39 -21.91
C GLY A 255 -4.60 10.17 -21.00
N SER A 256 -3.39 9.58 -21.03
CA SER A 256 -3.03 8.44 -20.19
C SER A 256 -2.98 8.80 -18.70
N ILE A 257 -3.15 7.82 -17.82
CA ILE A 257 -3.22 8.03 -16.36
C ILE A 257 -1.95 8.72 -15.85
N VAL A 258 -0.77 8.28 -16.31
CA VAL A 258 0.51 8.90 -15.95
C VAL A 258 0.54 10.37 -16.33
N ARG A 259 0.04 10.71 -17.52
CA ARG A 259 0.02 12.10 -17.99
C ARG A 259 -0.91 12.96 -17.13
N ARG A 260 -2.08 12.43 -16.73
CA ARG A 260 -3.01 13.11 -15.83
C ARG A 260 -2.37 13.35 -14.45
N LEU A 261 -1.77 12.32 -13.86
CA LEU A 261 -1.10 12.40 -12.57
C LEU A 261 0.09 13.39 -12.56
N LEU A 262 0.91 13.38 -13.62
CA LEU A 262 2.01 14.34 -13.76
C LEU A 262 1.50 15.77 -13.94
N GLN A 263 0.36 15.97 -14.61
CA GLN A 263 -0.24 17.28 -14.77
C GLN A 263 -0.86 17.80 -13.46
N ALA A 264 -1.49 16.92 -12.68
CA ALA A 264 -2.06 17.25 -11.37
C ALA A 264 -0.97 17.63 -10.35
N ASN A 265 0.15 16.91 -10.32
CA ASN A 265 1.21 17.09 -9.31
C ASN A 265 2.42 17.89 -9.78
N GLY A 266 2.41 18.44 -11.00
CA GLY A 266 3.60 19.02 -11.64
C GLY A 266 4.29 20.16 -10.87
N LEU A 267 3.52 21.01 -10.19
CA LEU A 267 4.07 22.12 -9.38
C LEU A 267 4.80 21.59 -8.13
N ASP A 268 4.19 20.64 -7.44
CA ASP A 268 4.74 20.07 -6.22
C ASP A 268 6.01 19.26 -6.54
N LEU A 269 6.02 18.50 -7.65
CA LEU A 269 7.22 17.81 -8.15
C LEU A 269 8.39 18.76 -8.43
N LEU A 270 8.12 19.96 -8.96
CA LEU A 270 9.15 20.98 -9.19
C LEU A 270 9.71 21.51 -7.86
N ILE A 271 8.82 21.82 -6.90
CA ILE A 271 9.23 22.29 -5.57
C ILE A 271 10.12 21.26 -4.87
N ILE A 272 9.68 20.00 -4.87
CA ILE A 272 10.42 18.90 -4.26
C ILE A 272 11.79 18.72 -4.94
N SER A 273 11.85 18.78 -6.27
CA SER A 273 13.12 18.68 -7.00
C SER A 273 14.12 19.77 -6.59
N VAL A 274 13.65 21.02 -6.43
CA VAL A 274 14.50 22.14 -6.00
C VAL A 274 14.97 21.97 -4.56
N LEU A 275 14.06 21.61 -3.65
CA LEU A 275 14.39 21.35 -2.24
C LEU A 275 15.38 20.19 -2.11
N ALA A 276 15.23 19.13 -2.90
CA ALA A 276 16.08 17.96 -2.86
C ALA A 276 17.50 18.27 -3.40
N ILE A 277 17.62 19.13 -4.43
CA ILE A 277 18.92 19.65 -4.90
C ILE A 277 19.58 20.51 -3.82
N LEU A 278 18.82 21.38 -3.14
CA LEU A 278 19.32 22.21 -2.04
C LEU A 278 19.84 21.36 -0.88
N GLU A 279 19.05 20.37 -0.46
CA GLU A 279 19.43 19.42 0.59
C GLU A 279 20.67 18.62 0.20
N SER A 280 20.74 18.16 -1.06
CA SER A 280 21.91 17.48 -1.59
C SER A 280 23.17 18.35 -1.54
N ALA A 281 23.06 19.62 -1.92
CA ALA A 281 24.18 20.57 -1.85
C ALA A 281 24.62 20.80 -0.40
N ALA A 282 23.68 20.94 0.53
CA ALA A 282 23.94 21.08 1.96
C ALA A 282 24.70 19.86 2.51
N ASN A 283 24.23 18.65 2.22
CA ASN A 283 24.85 17.40 2.66
C ASN A 283 26.27 17.21 2.09
N LEU A 284 26.48 17.52 0.81
CA LEU A 284 27.79 17.42 0.16
C LEU A 284 28.78 18.50 0.57
N SER A 285 28.30 19.63 1.12
CA SER A 285 29.18 20.68 1.64
C SER A 285 29.80 20.32 3.00
N MET A 286 29.21 19.36 3.75
CA MET A 286 29.66 19.00 5.09
C MET A 286 31.11 18.50 5.15
N PRO A 287 31.57 17.58 4.27
CA PRO A 287 32.96 17.12 4.29
C PRO A 287 33.97 18.24 3.94
N LEU A 288 33.57 19.18 3.08
CA LEU A 288 34.41 20.32 2.70
C LEU A 288 34.55 21.34 3.85
N LEU A 289 33.46 21.59 4.57
CA LEU A 289 33.49 22.42 5.79
C LEU A 289 34.31 21.75 6.89
N LEU A 290 34.20 20.43 7.04
CA LEU A 290 35.04 19.67 7.97
C LEU A 290 36.53 19.76 7.60
N LYS A 291 36.87 19.65 6.31
CA LYS A 291 38.24 19.88 5.83
C LYS A 291 38.76 21.25 6.25
N LYS A 292 37.97 22.30 6.01
CA LYS A 292 38.38 23.68 6.34
C LYS A 292 38.50 23.91 7.84
N LEU A 293 37.63 23.30 8.63
CA LEU A 293 37.73 23.30 10.09
C LEU A 293 39.05 22.65 10.55
N LEU A 294 39.40 21.47 10.03
CA LEU A 294 40.63 20.77 10.40
C LEU A 294 41.90 21.50 9.93
N GLU A 295 41.92 22.03 8.70
CA GLU A 295 43.03 22.87 8.20
C GLU A 295 43.23 24.12 9.07
N SER A 296 42.14 24.76 9.53
CA SER A 296 42.23 25.93 10.42
C SER A 296 42.81 25.60 11.80
N MET A 297 42.67 24.36 12.26
CA MET A 297 43.29 23.89 13.50
C MET A 297 44.79 23.60 13.32
N GLU A 298 45.21 23.09 12.15
CA GLU A 298 46.61 22.80 11.84
C GLU A 298 47.47 24.08 11.68
N LEU A 299 46.89 25.16 11.16
CA LEU A 299 47.59 26.44 10.93
C LEU A 299 47.87 27.26 12.20
N GLY A 300 47.39 26.83 13.38
CA GLY A 300 47.76 27.42 14.67
C GLY A 300 47.35 28.90 14.83
N ASP A 301 46.15 29.26 14.39
CA ASP A 301 45.67 30.65 14.45
C ASP A 301 45.57 31.13 15.93
N LYS A 302 46.28 32.22 16.29
CA LYS A 302 46.30 32.76 17.68
C LYS A 302 44.91 33.14 18.20
N ARG A 303 43.93 33.35 17.31
CA ARG A 303 42.52 33.59 17.65
C ARG A 303 41.70 32.36 17.31
N ARG A 304 41.09 31.72 18.32
CA ARG A 304 40.15 30.58 18.18
C ARG A 304 38.85 30.91 17.41
N THR A 305 38.75 32.10 16.81
CA THR A 305 37.56 32.58 16.09
C THR A 305 37.34 31.84 14.77
N THR A 306 38.40 31.53 14.03
CA THR A 306 38.30 30.91 12.69
C THR A 306 37.68 29.50 12.72
N PRO A 307 38.09 28.58 13.62
CA PRO A 307 37.45 27.25 13.73
C PRO A 307 36.01 27.31 14.23
N ILE A 308 35.70 28.25 15.15
CA ILE A 308 34.34 28.46 15.66
C ILE A 308 33.41 28.96 14.55
N MET A 309 33.89 29.83 13.65
CA MET A 309 33.12 30.27 12.48
C MET A 309 32.78 29.09 11.55
N PHE A 310 33.72 28.19 11.27
CA PHE A 310 33.44 26.99 10.48
C PHE A 310 32.50 26.02 11.19
N ALA A 311 32.61 25.86 12.51
CA ALA A 311 31.65 25.08 13.30
C ALA A 311 30.24 25.67 13.25
N ALA A 312 30.11 27.01 13.32
CA ALA A 312 28.83 27.71 13.18
C ALA A 312 28.26 27.60 11.76
N ALA A 313 29.11 27.61 10.73
CA ALA A 313 28.70 27.37 9.35
C ALA A 313 28.14 25.94 9.17
N ILE A 314 28.79 24.93 9.78
CA ILE A 314 28.30 23.53 9.79
C ILE A 314 26.91 23.47 10.43
N LEU A 315 26.69 24.13 11.57
CA LEU A 315 25.38 24.19 12.23
C LEU A 315 24.32 24.82 11.31
N CYS A 316 24.63 25.98 10.70
CA CYS A 316 23.69 26.67 9.82
C CYS A 316 23.28 25.80 8.63
N VAL A 317 24.25 25.17 7.96
CA VAL A 317 23.96 24.31 6.81
C VAL A 317 23.18 23.06 7.24
N ARG A 318 23.43 22.48 8.42
CA ARG A 318 22.62 21.37 8.95
C ARG A 318 21.19 21.79 9.25
N LEU A 319 20.97 22.98 9.81
CA LEU A 319 19.61 23.48 10.07
C LEU A 319 18.84 23.76 8.77
N VAL A 320 19.52 24.30 7.74
CA VAL A 320 18.93 24.47 6.41
C VAL A 320 18.57 23.12 5.78
N ALA A 321 19.47 22.12 5.88
CA ALA A 321 19.18 20.77 5.40
C ALA A 321 17.97 20.14 6.12
N CYS A 322 17.90 20.28 7.45
CA CYS A 322 16.77 19.82 8.27
C CYS A 322 15.45 20.50 7.85
N GLN A 323 15.44 21.81 7.65
CA GLN A 323 14.21 22.48 7.24
C GLN A 323 13.79 22.09 5.80
N SER A 324 14.77 21.92 4.91
CA SER A 324 14.54 21.49 3.53
C SER A 324 13.97 20.08 3.48
N SER A 325 14.44 19.16 4.34
CA SER A 325 13.94 17.79 4.40
C SER A 325 12.49 17.74 4.90
N VAL A 326 12.12 18.56 5.90
CA VAL A 326 10.73 18.68 6.39
C VAL A 326 9.78 19.17 5.28
N PHE A 327 10.19 20.19 4.53
CA PHE A 327 9.38 20.66 3.39
C PHE A 327 9.30 19.62 2.28
N SER A 328 10.42 18.99 1.93
CA SER A 328 10.48 17.92 0.94
C SER A 328 9.51 16.79 1.32
N LEU A 329 9.48 16.40 2.59
CA LEU A 329 8.58 15.37 3.12
C LEU A 329 7.11 15.76 2.97
N TRP A 330 6.72 16.97 3.37
CA TRP A 330 5.32 17.44 3.28
C TRP A 330 4.83 17.52 1.83
N PHE A 331 5.62 18.09 0.91
CA PHE A 331 5.22 18.17 -0.50
C PHE A 331 5.21 16.79 -1.17
N SER A 332 6.15 15.89 -0.81
CA SER A 332 6.16 14.51 -1.32
C SER A 332 4.93 13.73 -0.83
N ARG A 333 4.51 13.95 0.43
CA ARG A 333 3.25 13.44 0.97
C ARG A 333 2.05 13.92 0.16
N ARG A 334 2.02 15.21 -0.12
CA ARG A 334 0.92 15.83 -0.88
C ARG A 334 0.75 15.22 -2.26
N CYS A 335 1.85 14.96 -2.96
CA CYS A 335 1.81 14.28 -4.25
C CYS A 335 1.32 12.83 -4.12
N TYR A 336 1.78 12.13 -3.09
CA TYR A 336 1.41 10.74 -2.82
C TYR A 336 -0.10 10.59 -2.53
N GLU A 337 -0.64 11.38 -1.59
CA GLU A 337 -2.04 11.29 -1.17
C GLU A 337 -3.00 11.53 -2.32
N ARG A 338 -2.78 12.61 -3.08
CA ARG A 338 -3.57 12.95 -4.26
C ARG A 338 -3.53 11.86 -5.31
N SER A 339 -2.31 11.43 -5.69
CA SER A 339 -2.15 10.40 -6.70
C SER A 339 -2.86 9.11 -6.30
N ARG A 340 -2.75 8.72 -5.02
CA ARG A 340 -3.37 7.52 -4.48
C ARG A 340 -4.90 7.62 -4.52
N GLY A 341 -5.48 8.67 -3.95
CA GLY A 341 -6.94 8.78 -3.88
C GLY A 341 -7.61 9.08 -5.22
N GLU A 342 -6.97 9.84 -6.11
CA GLU A 342 -7.45 10.04 -7.49
C GLU A 342 -7.49 8.70 -8.25
N MET A 343 -6.45 7.87 -8.12
CA MET A 343 -6.45 6.54 -8.73
C MET A 343 -7.52 5.61 -8.15
N ILE A 344 -7.70 5.58 -6.82
CA ILE A 344 -8.74 4.74 -6.18
C ILE A 344 -10.14 5.14 -6.66
N THR A 345 -10.46 6.43 -6.59
CA THR A 345 -11.78 6.95 -6.99
C THR A 345 -12.03 6.79 -8.49
N THR A 346 -10.98 6.88 -9.32
CA THR A 346 -11.08 6.66 -10.78
C THR A 346 -11.26 5.18 -11.12
N ILE A 347 -10.53 4.27 -10.48
CA ILE A 347 -10.69 2.82 -10.66
C ILE A 347 -12.07 2.38 -10.18
N TYR A 348 -12.57 2.94 -9.07
CA TYR A 348 -13.93 2.70 -8.59
C TYR A 348 -14.98 3.14 -9.62
N ALA A 349 -14.86 4.37 -10.13
CA ALA A 349 -15.77 4.90 -11.15
C ALA A 349 -15.74 4.06 -12.44
N LYS A 350 -14.56 3.60 -12.87
CA LYS A 350 -14.42 2.68 -14.01
C LYS A 350 -15.09 1.33 -13.73
N THR A 351 -14.93 0.79 -12.52
CA THR A 351 -15.56 -0.49 -12.13
C THR A 351 -17.08 -0.43 -12.20
N LEU A 352 -17.69 0.71 -11.86
CA LEU A 352 -19.14 0.93 -11.96
C LEU A 352 -19.67 0.94 -13.39
N THR A 353 -18.85 1.32 -14.38
CA THR A 353 -19.25 1.55 -15.79
C THR A 353 -18.80 0.43 -16.74
N ARG A 354 -17.81 -0.36 -16.35
CA ARG A 354 -17.23 -1.49 -17.09
C ARG A 354 -18.21 -2.61 -17.43
N LYS A 355 -18.11 -3.26 -18.59
CA LYS A 355 -18.87 -4.50 -18.89
C LYS A 355 -18.58 -5.62 -17.88
N SER A 356 -19.62 -6.31 -17.38
CA SER A 356 -19.48 -7.41 -16.42
C SER A 356 -19.17 -8.72 -17.15
N VAL A 357 -17.89 -8.97 -17.44
CA VAL A 357 -17.56 -10.23 -18.12
C VAL A 357 -17.74 -11.41 -17.18
N GLY A 358 -18.65 -12.32 -17.56
CA GLY A 358 -19.03 -13.49 -16.76
C GLY A 358 -17.83 -14.37 -16.39
N GLN A 359 -17.79 -14.83 -15.13
CA GLN A 359 -16.77 -15.72 -14.56
C GLN A 359 -16.81 -17.16 -15.12
N GLY A 360 -17.44 -17.41 -16.28
CA GLY A 360 -17.88 -18.75 -16.69
C GLY A 360 -17.28 -19.25 -18.00
N LEU A 361 -15.98 -19.12 -18.23
CA LEU A 361 -15.34 -19.77 -19.38
C LEU A 361 -14.36 -20.85 -18.92
N PRO A 362 -14.58 -22.12 -19.31
CA PRO A 362 -13.53 -23.12 -19.22
C PRO A 362 -12.36 -22.70 -20.11
N GLU A 363 -11.14 -22.74 -19.58
CA GLU A 363 -9.92 -22.78 -20.39
C GLU A 363 -10.09 -23.92 -21.40
N LYS A 364 -10.32 -23.60 -22.69
CA LYS A 364 -10.20 -24.61 -23.74
C LYS A 364 -8.75 -25.05 -23.78
N ASP A 365 -8.56 -26.35 -23.70
CA ASP A 365 -7.29 -27.06 -23.80
C ASP A 365 -6.47 -26.53 -24.99
N VAL A 366 -5.36 -25.84 -24.68
CA VAL A 366 -4.26 -25.59 -25.61
C VAL A 366 -3.00 -26.05 -24.91
N ASP A 367 -2.91 -27.35 -24.62
CA ASP A 367 -1.68 -28.03 -24.22
C ASP A 367 -1.85 -29.54 -24.50
N GLU A 368 -2.08 -29.90 -25.76
CA GLU A 368 -1.86 -31.27 -26.27
C GLU A 368 -1.60 -31.19 -27.78
N LEU A 369 -0.36 -30.88 -28.16
CA LEU A 369 0.21 -31.27 -29.45
C LEU A 369 1.72 -31.56 -29.26
N ASP A 370 1.98 -32.84 -29.02
CA ASP A 370 3.09 -33.69 -29.47
C ASP A 370 4.54 -33.15 -29.44
N GLU A 371 5.27 -33.59 -28.40
CA GLU A 371 6.69 -33.94 -28.50
C GLU A 371 6.84 -35.25 -29.30
N SER A 372 7.03 -35.18 -30.61
CA SER A 372 7.78 -36.19 -31.37
C SER A 372 8.08 -35.70 -32.78
N ASP A 373 9.23 -36.14 -33.30
CA ASP A 373 9.71 -36.00 -34.68
C ASP A 373 10.46 -34.71 -35.07
N VAL A 374 11.73 -34.68 -34.64
CA VAL A 374 12.81 -33.99 -35.36
C VAL A 374 13.34 -34.96 -36.42
N VAL A 375 13.05 -34.70 -37.70
CA VAL A 375 13.78 -35.27 -38.86
C VAL A 375 14.05 -34.17 -39.89
N ASP A 376 15.32 -34.12 -40.31
CA ASP A 376 15.89 -33.26 -41.35
C ASP A 376 15.18 -33.39 -42.70
N THR A 377 14.95 -32.28 -43.42
CA THR A 377 15.16 -32.25 -44.88
C THR A 377 15.35 -30.81 -45.40
N GLU A 378 16.36 -30.68 -46.27
CA GLU A 378 16.73 -29.48 -47.03
C GLU A 378 15.79 -29.19 -48.23
N ALA A 379 15.89 -27.95 -48.71
CA ALA A 379 15.62 -27.45 -50.07
C ALA A 379 14.16 -27.29 -50.55
N CYS A 380 13.78 -26.04 -50.88
CA CYS A 380 13.55 -25.60 -52.27
C CYS A 380 13.23 -24.10 -52.35
N GLN A 381 13.50 -23.59 -53.55
CA GLN A 381 13.53 -22.22 -54.03
C GLN A 381 12.16 -21.69 -54.51
N ASP A 382 12.11 -20.35 -54.57
CA ASP A 382 11.49 -19.48 -55.59
C ASP A 382 10.01 -19.03 -55.56
N ASP A 383 9.92 -17.71 -55.77
CA ASP A 383 8.98 -16.86 -56.52
C ASP A 383 7.68 -16.25 -55.92
N ASP A 384 7.71 -14.89 -55.92
CA ASP A 384 6.71 -13.92 -56.41
C ASP A 384 5.31 -13.82 -55.73
N ALA A 385 4.65 -12.68 -55.51
CA ALA A 385 4.80 -11.29 -55.95
C ALA A 385 3.92 -10.33 -55.09
N HIS A 386 4.29 -9.04 -55.13
CA HIS A 386 3.51 -7.79 -55.05
C HIS A 386 2.53 -7.46 -53.89
N GLY A 387 2.74 -6.26 -53.31
CA GLY A 387 1.69 -5.47 -52.68
C GLY A 387 2.20 -4.48 -51.62
N GLU A 388 2.83 -3.38 -52.05
CA GLU A 388 3.11 -2.23 -51.19
C GLU A 388 1.82 -1.47 -50.87
N GLU A 389 1.60 -1.08 -49.61
CA GLU A 389 1.23 0.31 -49.30
C GLU A 389 1.54 0.72 -47.86
N GLN A 390 2.05 1.95 -47.76
CA GLN A 390 2.72 2.54 -46.62
C GLN A 390 1.74 3.30 -45.73
N HIS A 391 1.86 3.18 -44.40
CA HIS A 391 1.61 4.33 -43.53
C HIS A 391 2.57 4.35 -42.33
N ALA A 392 3.47 5.33 -42.39
CA ALA A 392 4.61 5.54 -41.50
C ALA A 392 4.21 6.11 -40.13
N LYS A 393 4.62 5.45 -39.04
CA LYS A 393 4.71 6.06 -37.70
C LYS A 393 6.15 6.49 -37.38
N ARG A 394 6.29 7.80 -37.21
CA ARG A 394 7.50 8.60 -36.92
C ARG A 394 8.19 8.16 -35.62
N LYS A 395 9.40 7.58 -35.72
CA LYS A 395 10.25 7.24 -34.56
C LYS A 395 10.97 8.47 -34.02
N SER A 396 10.84 8.71 -32.71
CA SER A 396 11.54 9.75 -31.94
C SER A 396 13.00 9.37 -31.67
N ARG A 397 13.92 10.34 -31.84
CA ARG A 397 15.39 10.25 -31.79
C ARG A 397 15.98 10.06 -30.36
N TRP A 398 15.35 9.24 -29.51
CA TRP A 398 15.83 8.96 -28.14
C TRP A 398 16.49 7.59 -27.96
N THR A 399 16.60 6.78 -29.02
CA THR A 399 17.20 5.44 -28.97
C THR A 399 18.74 5.41 -29.06
N GLY A 400 19.41 6.56 -29.13
CA GLY A 400 20.87 6.64 -29.23
C GLY A 400 21.63 6.38 -27.91
N LEU A 401 21.05 6.76 -26.76
CA LEU A 401 21.77 6.76 -25.48
C LEU A 401 21.73 5.40 -24.74
N LEU A 402 20.80 4.51 -25.10
CA LEU A 402 20.63 3.18 -24.49
C LEU A 402 21.43 2.06 -25.19
N SER A 403 22.21 2.40 -26.22
CA SER A 403 23.02 1.44 -26.97
C SER A 403 24.36 1.11 -26.30
N PHE A 404 24.85 1.96 -25.39
CA PHE A 404 26.19 1.82 -24.79
C PHE A 404 26.25 0.84 -23.60
N LEU A 405 25.11 0.46 -23.01
CA LEU A 405 25.04 -0.45 -21.83
C LEU A 405 24.77 -1.92 -22.17
N ARG A 406 24.79 -2.31 -23.45
CA ARG A 406 24.66 -3.73 -23.84
C ARG A 406 26.01 -4.43 -23.86
N LEU A 407 26.57 -4.72 -22.69
CA LEU A 407 27.58 -5.77 -22.55
C LEU A 407 26.90 -7.15 -22.76
N ARG A 408 27.09 -7.67 -23.97
CA ARG A 408 27.15 -9.10 -24.35
C ARG A 408 26.10 -10.01 -23.70
N ARG A 409 24.83 -9.85 -24.12
CA ARG A 409 23.89 -11.00 -24.16
C ARG A 409 24.27 -11.85 -25.37
N GLY A 410 24.57 -13.13 -25.13
CA GLY A 410 24.59 -14.15 -26.19
C GLY A 410 23.26 -14.10 -26.94
N LYS A 411 23.34 -14.19 -28.27
CA LYS A 411 22.21 -14.08 -29.20
C LYS A 411 21.08 -15.05 -28.77
N PRO A 412 19.86 -14.58 -28.43
CA PRO A 412 18.67 -15.34 -28.77
C PRO A 412 18.39 -15.07 -30.25
N GLY A 413 18.24 -16.14 -31.02
CA GLY A 413 17.78 -16.06 -32.41
C GLY A 413 16.49 -15.25 -32.47
N TYR A 414 16.51 -14.19 -33.28
CA TYR A 414 15.35 -13.36 -33.54
C TYR A 414 14.48 -14.15 -34.52
N GLN A 415 13.58 -14.98 -33.98
CA GLN A 415 12.50 -15.57 -34.77
C GLN A 415 11.56 -14.43 -35.15
N LYS A 416 11.35 -14.28 -36.46
CA LYS A 416 10.39 -13.39 -37.08
C LYS A 416 9.05 -13.65 -36.39
N ILE A 417 8.56 -12.67 -35.63
CA ILE A 417 7.23 -12.70 -35.02
C ILE A 417 6.25 -12.73 -36.19
N VAL A 418 5.77 -13.93 -36.54
CA VAL A 418 4.46 -14.08 -37.16
C VAL A 418 3.50 -13.35 -36.24
N ALA A 419 2.73 -12.41 -36.77
CA ALA A 419 1.68 -11.76 -35.99
C ALA A 419 0.79 -12.87 -35.44
N GLU A 420 0.87 -13.13 -34.13
CA GLU A 420 -0.12 -13.93 -33.43
C GLU A 420 -1.48 -13.29 -33.77
N PRO A 421 -2.52 -14.08 -34.14
CA PRO A 421 -3.88 -13.54 -34.16
C PRO A 421 -4.10 -12.88 -32.79
N GLU A 422 -4.63 -11.64 -32.77
CA GLU A 422 -4.87 -10.90 -31.54
C GLU A 422 -5.58 -11.81 -30.54
N LYS A 423 -4.85 -12.31 -29.54
CA LYS A 423 -5.44 -13.01 -28.40
C LYS A 423 -6.41 -12.00 -27.78
N THR A 424 -7.71 -12.26 -27.90
CA THR A 424 -8.76 -11.52 -27.23
C THR A 424 -8.36 -11.41 -25.76
N LYS A 425 -8.00 -10.18 -25.34
CA LYS A 425 -7.40 -9.94 -24.03
C LYS A 425 -8.44 -10.31 -22.98
N GLN A 426 -8.15 -11.34 -22.19
CA GLN A 426 -9.06 -11.76 -21.13
C GLN A 426 -9.30 -10.58 -20.15
N PRO A 427 -10.56 -10.30 -19.82
CA PRO A 427 -10.95 -9.22 -18.94
C PRO A 427 -10.46 -9.47 -17.51
N ALA A 428 -10.22 -8.40 -16.75
CA ALA A 428 -9.76 -8.53 -15.37
C ALA A 428 -10.77 -9.28 -14.47
N THR A 429 -10.30 -10.31 -13.75
CA THR A 429 -11.06 -11.02 -12.71
C THR A 429 -11.21 -10.17 -11.45
N THR A 430 -12.22 -10.46 -10.62
CA THR A 430 -12.47 -9.78 -9.32
C THR A 430 -11.21 -9.66 -8.47
N GLY A 431 -10.44 -10.74 -8.34
CA GLY A 431 -9.18 -10.75 -7.59
C GLY A 431 -8.11 -9.85 -8.21
N LYS A 432 -8.05 -9.74 -9.55
CA LYS A 432 -7.13 -8.83 -10.25
C LYS A 432 -7.49 -7.37 -9.98
N ILE A 433 -8.77 -7.01 -9.93
CA ILE A 433 -9.22 -5.64 -9.64
C ILE A 433 -8.96 -5.26 -8.18
N LEU A 434 -9.24 -6.18 -7.25
CA LEU A 434 -8.87 -6.00 -5.84
C LEU A 434 -7.35 -5.81 -5.68
N ASN A 435 -6.54 -6.56 -6.43
CA ASN A 435 -5.10 -6.40 -6.41
C ASN A 435 -4.63 -5.08 -7.05
N LEU A 436 -5.30 -4.62 -8.12
CA LEU A 436 -5.05 -3.30 -8.71
C LEU A 436 -5.22 -2.20 -7.67
N MET A 437 -6.35 -2.21 -6.96
CA MET A 437 -6.65 -1.24 -5.91
C MET A 437 -5.71 -1.36 -4.71
N LYS A 438 -5.40 -2.58 -4.26
CA LYS A 438 -4.56 -2.83 -3.07
C LYS A 438 -3.09 -2.50 -3.31
N SER A 439 -2.50 -3.11 -4.33
CA SER A 439 -1.05 -3.16 -4.53
C SER A 439 -0.59 -2.20 -5.60
N ASP A 440 -1.27 -2.15 -6.75
CA ASP A 440 -0.74 -1.43 -7.91
C ASP A 440 -0.87 0.09 -7.76
N VAL A 441 -2.04 0.54 -7.28
CA VAL A 441 -2.24 1.95 -6.91
C VAL A 441 -1.19 2.40 -5.91
N TYR A 442 -0.94 1.59 -4.87
CA TYR A 442 0.06 1.90 -3.85
C TYR A 442 1.47 1.99 -4.46
N GLU A 443 1.87 1.03 -5.29
CA GLU A 443 3.17 1.02 -5.97
C GLU A 443 3.38 2.25 -6.85
N VAL A 444 2.35 2.70 -7.57
CA VAL A 444 2.42 3.92 -8.39
C VAL A 444 2.47 5.17 -7.53
N ALA A 445 1.59 5.30 -6.53
CA ALA A 445 1.56 6.46 -5.64
C ALA A 445 2.88 6.62 -4.88
N GLN A 446 3.46 5.51 -4.39
CA GLN A 446 4.74 5.50 -3.67
C GLN A 446 5.89 6.08 -4.51
N ARG A 447 5.84 6.02 -5.85
CA ARG A 447 6.87 6.66 -6.70
C ARG A 447 6.83 8.19 -6.65
N PHE A 448 5.67 8.78 -6.41
CA PHE A 448 5.57 10.23 -6.22
C PHE A 448 6.19 10.66 -4.89
N TRP A 449 6.13 9.81 -3.87
CA TRP A 449 6.85 10.00 -2.61
C TRP A 449 8.36 9.90 -2.78
N ASP A 450 8.83 8.87 -3.50
CA ASP A 450 10.27 8.61 -3.71
C ASP A 450 10.90 9.46 -4.83
N PHE A 451 10.09 10.26 -5.53
CA PHE A 451 10.51 11.07 -6.67
C PHE A 451 11.79 11.90 -6.45
N PRO A 452 12.00 12.61 -5.32
CA PRO A 452 13.25 13.34 -5.09
C PRO A 452 14.51 12.47 -5.16
N GLN A 453 14.44 11.19 -4.80
CA GLN A 453 15.57 10.27 -4.85
C GLN A 453 16.02 9.98 -6.29
N LEU A 454 15.09 10.00 -7.24
CA LEU A 454 15.36 9.80 -8.68
C LEU A 454 16.34 10.84 -9.23
N ILE A 455 16.24 12.07 -8.71
CA ILE A 455 17.08 13.20 -9.13
C ILE A 455 18.33 13.27 -8.26
N VAL A 456 18.17 13.14 -6.94
CA VAL A 456 19.24 13.37 -5.98
C VAL A 456 20.30 12.27 -6.01
N LYS A 457 19.95 10.99 -6.08
CA LYS A 457 20.95 9.91 -5.98
C LYS A 457 21.96 9.92 -7.14
N PRO A 458 21.56 10.07 -8.42
CA PRO A 458 22.51 10.23 -9.52
C PRO A 458 23.34 11.53 -9.40
N LEU A 459 22.70 12.63 -9.02
CA LEU A 459 23.38 13.91 -8.83
C LEU A 459 24.44 13.83 -7.73
N GLN A 460 24.11 13.24 -6.59
CA GLN A 460 25.04 13.05 -5.47
C GLN A 460 26.19 12.13 -5.84
N PHE A 461 25.95 11.07 -6.62
CA PHE A 461 27.03 10.23 -7.15
C PHE A 461 28.01 11.03 -8.02
N ILE A 462 27.50 11.82 -8.98
CA ILE A 462 28.34 12.63 -9.88
C ILE A 462 29.13 13.67 -9.08
N VAL A 463 28.47 14.42 -8.19
CA VAL A 463 29.14 15.48 -7.44
C VAL A 463 30.12 14.90 -6.42
N SER A 464 29.78 13.82 -5.71
CA SER A 464 30.71 13.16 -4.78
C SER A 464 31.94 12.62 -5.51
N LEU A 465 31.78 12.04 -6.70
CA LEU A 465 32.90 11.61 -7.55
C LEU A 465 33.83 12.77 -7.91
N VAL A 466 33.25 13.92 -8.32
CA VAL A 466 34.02 15.13 -8.64
C VAL A 466 34.75 15.68 -7.40
N LEU A 467 34.10 15.70 -6.23
CA LEU A 467 34.71 16.18 -4.99
C LEU A 467 35.86 15.28 -4.52
N VAL A 468 35.67 13.95 -4.62
CA VAL A 468 36.74 13.00 -4.30
C VAL A 468 37.92 13.14 -5.26
N TRP A 469 37.64 13.31 -6.56
CA TRP A 469 38.67 13.58 -7.55
C TRP A 469 39.45 14.87 -7.24
N GLN A 470 38.77 15.94 -6.82
CA GLN A 470 39.42 17.18 -6.41
C GLN A 470 40.25 17.04 -5.14
N LEU A 471 39.85 16.16 -4.21
CA LEU A 471 40.55 15.95 -2.93
C LEU A 471 41.77 15.05 -3.06
N VAL A 472 41.64 13.92 -3.74
CA VAL A 472 42.65 12.84 -3.76
C VAL A 472 43.37 12.77 -5.12
N GLY A 473 42.70 13.15 -6.21
CA GLY A 473 43.21 13.07 -7.59
C GLY A 473 42.97 11.69 -8.22
N TRP A 474 43.83 11.34 -9.19
CA TRP A 474 43.77 10.07 -9.92
C TRP A 474 43.79 8.78 -9.06
N PRO A 475 44.38 8.72 -7.83
CA PRO A 475 44.35 7.51 -7.00
C PRO A 475 42.94 7.03 -6.66
N CYS A 476 41.93 7.90 -6.71
CA CYS A 476 40.52 7.54 -6.54
C CYS A 476 40.04 6.52 -7.59
N LEU A 477 40.60 6.52 -8.81
CA LEU A 477 40.21 5.57 -9.87
C LEU A 477 40.50 4.12 -9.48
N VAL A 478 41.57 3.87 -8.72
CA VAL A 478 41.93 2.52 -8.24
C VAL A 478 40.85 2.01 -7.29
N GLY A 479 40.38 2.87 -6.38
CA GLY A 479 39.26 2.53 -5.52
C GLY A 479 37.96 2.28 -6.31
N ILE A 480 37.63 3.15 -7.26
CA ILE A 480 36.42 3.00 -8.08
C ILE A 480 36.46 1.70 -8.88
N ALA A 481 37.63 1.30 -9.40
CA ALA A 481 37.80 0.03 -10.07
C ALA A 481 37.48 -1.15 -9.15
N CYS A 482 37.91 -1.12 -7.88
CA CYS A 482 37.55 -2.15 -6.88
C CYS A 482 36.03 -2.21 -6.65
N ILE A 483 35.35 -1.05 -6.56
CA ILE A 483 33.88 -1.00 -6.45
C ILE A 483 33.24 -1.60 -7.72
N LEU A 484 33.69 -1.23 -8.92
CA LEU A 484 33.11 -1.74 -10.16
C LEU A 484 33.24 -3.27 -10.26
N VAL A 485 34.39 -3.83 -9.91
CA VAL A 485 34.61 -5.29 -9.88
C VAL A 485 33.66 -5.96 -8.89
N ALA A 486 33.55 -5.43 -7.68
CA ALA A 486 32.61 -5.93 -6.68
C ALA A 486 31.15 -5.89 -7.19
N GLN A 487 30.79 -4.84 -7.92
CA GLN A 487 29.42 -4.66 -8.42
C GLN A 487 29.08 -5.57 -9.61
N VAL A 488 30.07 -5.91 -10.45
CA VAL A 488 29.91 -6.97 -11.46
C VAL A 488 29.62 -8.32 -10.79
N LEU A 489 30.29 -8.64 -9.69
CA LEU A 489 30.02 -9.84 -8.91
C LEU A 489 28.62 -9.79 -8.27
N ASN A 490 28.21 -8.65 -7.70
CA ASN A 490 26.85 -8.45 -7.19
C ASN A 490 25.77 -8.71 -8.26
N ALA A 491 25.99 -8.30 -9.51
CA ALA A 491 25.03 -8.52 -10.58
C ALA A 491 24.74 -10.03 -10.81
N PHE A 492 25.72 -10.91 -10.60
CA PHE A 492 25.50 -12.35 -10.65
C PHE A 492 24.61 -12.84 -9.50
N PHE A 493 24.92 -12.44 -8.27
CA PHE A 493 24.12 -12.78 -7.09
C PHE A 493 22.68 -12.28 -7.23
N ILE A 494 22.49 -11.03 -7.68
CA ILE A 494 21.18 -10.43 -7.90
C ILE A 494 20.35 -11.23 -8.91
N ARG A 495 20.96 -11.70 -10.02
CA ARG A 495 20.25 -12.56 -10.99
C ARG A 495 19.75 -13.86 -10.36
N LYS A 496 20.55 -14.49 -9.49
CA LYS A 496 20.14 -15.70 -8.76
C LYS A 496 19.03 -15.42 -7.74
N VAL A 497 19.11 -14.29 -7.04
CA VAL A 497 18.03 -13.81 -6.15
C VAL A 497 16.73 -13.64 -6.94
N PHE A 498 16.73 -12.94 -8.08
CA PHE A 498 15.52 -12.74 -8.87
C PHE A 498 14.91 -14.05 -9.40
N GLN A 499 15.74 -15.00 -9.84
CA GLN A 499 15.26 -16.31 -10.29
C GLN A 499 14.58 -17.07 -9.15
N ASN A 500 15.22 -17.14 -7.97
CA ASN A 500 14.64 -17.81 -6.80
C ASN A 500 13.40 -17.08 -6.26
N GLU A 501 13.40 -15.76 -6.29
CA GLU A 501 12.29 -14.92 -5.83
C GLU A 501 11.04 -15.11 -6.69
N ARG A 502 11.19 -15.28 -8.00
CA ARG A 502 10.08 -15.61 -8.90
C ARG A 502 9.44 -16.95 -8.53
N VAL A 503 10.25 -17.98 -8.29
CA VAL A 503 9.78 -19.32 -7.89
C VAL A 503 9.16 -19.28 -6.49
N ARG A 504 9.75 -18.52 -5.57
CA ARG A 504 9.23 -18.31 -4.21
C ARG A 504 7.83 -17.71 -4.24
N ARG A 505 7.59 -16.68 -5.07
CA ARG A 505 6.28 -16.03 -5.19
C ARG A 505 5.18 -17.00 -5.62
N VAL A 506 5.46 -17.86 -6.60
CA VAL A 506 4.50 -18.89 -7.04
C VAL A 506 4.11 -19.83 -5.88
N ALA A 507 5.09 -20.29 -5.09
CA ALA A 507 4.81 -21.13 -3.93
C ALA A 507 4.06 -20.39 -2.80
N VAL A 508 4.34 -19.10 -2.61
CA VAL A 508 3.61 -18.25 -1.65
C VAL A 508 2.15 -18.11 -2.07
N ASP A 509 1.88 -17.84 -3.34
CA ASP A 509 0.53 -17.69 -3.87
C ASP A 509 -0.27 -18.99 -3.76
N GLU A 510 0.36 -20.14 -4.10
CA GLU A 510 -0.23 -21.47 -3.93
C GLU A 510 -0.61 -21.75 -2.47
N ARG A 511 0.29 -21.43 -1.52
CA ARG A 511 0.03 -21.57 -0.08
C ARG A 511 -1.10 -20.66 0.40
N LEU A 512 -1.07 -19.38 0.01
CA LEU A 512 -2.09 -18.41 0.41
C LEU A 512 -3.47 -18.83 -0.10
N GLN A 513 -3.55 -19.27 -1.37
CA GLN A 513 -4.79 -19.77 -1.96
C GLN A 513 -5.30 -21.03 -1.24
N ALA A 514 -4.42 -22.01 -0.97
CA ALA A 514 -4.79 -23.22 -0.23
C ALA A 514 -5.26 -22.89 1.20
N THR A 515 -4.63 -21.91 1.86
CA THR A 515 -5.02 -21.45 3.21
C THR A 515 -6.39 -20.75 3.18
N SER A 516 -6.67 -19.90 2.19
CA SER A 516 -7.99 -19.24 2.03
C SER A 516 -9.09 -20.28 1.86
N GLN A 517 -8.88 -21.26 0.97
CA GLN A 517 -9.84 -22.33 0.70
C GLN A 517 -10.07 -23.22 1.92
N PHE A 518 -9.03 -23.48 2.71
CA PHE A 518 -9.15 -24.21 3.96
C PHE A 518 -10.04 -23.47 4.96
N VAL A 519 -9.89 -22.15 5.08
CA VAL A 519 -10.72 -21.31 5.97
C VAL A 519 -12.16 -21.23 5.47
N GLU A 520 -12.37 -20.96 4.17
CA GLU A 520 -13.70 -20.89 3.55
C GLU A 520 -14.47 -22.23 3.67
N GLY A 521 -13.76 -23.35 3.52
CA GLY A 521 -14.33 -24.69 3.59
C GLY A 521 -14.28 -25.36 4.96
N ILE A 522 -13.88 -24.65 6.03
CA ILE A 522 -13.50 -25.27 7.32
C ILE A 522 -14.62 -26.14 7.93
N ARG A 523 -15.88 -25.71 7.80
CA ARG A 523 -17.03 -26.46 8.33
C ARG A 523 -17.17 -27.83 7.65
N HIS A 524 -17.15 -27.85 6.32
CA HIS A 524 -17.27 -29.09 5.54
C HIS A 524 -16.04 -29.98 5.71
N LEU A 525 -14.83 -29.39 5.74
CA LEU A 525 -13.60 -30.14 5.99
C LEU A 525 -13.61 -30.83 7.35
N ARG A 526 -14.20 -30.19 8.37
CA ARG A 526 -14.40 -30.80 9.68
C ARG A 526 -15.43 -31.92 9.64
N TRP A 527 -16.59 -31.71 9.02
CA TRP A 527 -17.65 -32.73 8.95
C TRP A 527 -17.20 -34.04 8.28
N TYR A 528 -16.36 -33.95 7.25
CA TYR A 528 -15.83 -35.13 6.55
C TYR A 528 -14.52 -35.67 7.14
N ASP A 529 -13.94 -34.99 8.13
CA ASP A 529 -12.61 -35.26 8.70
C ASP A 529 -11.47 -35.21 7.66
N TRP A 530 -11.52 -34.24 6.75
CA TRP A 530 -10.50 -34.03 5.70
C TRP A 530 -9.41 -33.02 6.07
N GLN A 531 -9.51 -32.42 7.25
CA GLN A 531 -8.64 -31.32 7.66
C GLN A 531 -7.15 -31.69 7.72
N SER A 532 -6.79 -32.91 8.14
CA SER A 532 -5.39 -33.36 8.25
C SER A 532 -4.68 -33.35 6.89
N LYS A 533 -5.30 -33.95 5.87
CA LYS A 533 -4.76 -33.96 4.50
C LYS A 533 -4.60 -32.56 3.90
N TRP A 534 -5.51 -31.65 4.22
CA TRP A 534 -5.42 -30.26 3.77
C TRP A 534 -4.30 -29.51 4.51
N VAL A 535 -4.14 -29.73 5.80
CA VAL A 535 -3.01 -29.18 6.57
C VAL A 535 -1.68 -29.71 6.03
N ASP A 536 -1.57 -30.99 5.71
CA ASP A 536 -0.37 -31.57 5.10
C ASP A 536 -0.05 -30.91 3.76
N ARG A 537 -1.06 -30.70 2.89
CA ARG A 537 -0.90 -29.95 1.63
C ARG A 537 -0.38 -28.52 1.87
N ILE A 538 -0.88 -27.84 2.91
CA ILE A 538 -0.41 -26.50 3.29
C ILE A 538 1.02 -26.55 3.86
N MET A 539 1.37 -27.59 4.62
CA MET A 539 2.73 -27.76 5.16
C MET A 539 3.75 -28.11 4.07
N ASP A 540 3.37 -28.92 3.07
CA ASP A 540 4.22 -29.26 1.93
C ASP A 540 4.51 -28.03 1.06
N THR A 541 3.48 -27.23 0.76
CA THR A 541 3.65 -25.94 0.06
C THR A 541 4.51 -24.98 0.88
N ARG A 542 4.30 -24.93 2.21
CA ARG A 542 5.11 -24.13 3.13
C ARG A 542 6.56 -24.58 3.17
N GLN A 543 6.85 -25.87 3.14
CA GLN A 543 8.21 -26.39 3.15
C GLN A 543 8.96 -26.03 1.85
N ARG A 544 8.28 -26.14 0.69
CA ARG A 544 8.79 -25.63 -0.59
C ARG A 544 9.09 -24.13 -0.53
N GLU A 545 8.19 -23.34 0.06
CA GLU A 545 8.39 -21.90 0.27
C GLU A 545 9.63 -21.63 1.15
N LEU A 546 9.74 -22.28 2.31
CA LEU A 546 10.83 -22.11 3.26
C LEU A 546 12.19 -22.48 2.65
N ALA A 547 12.27 -23.59 1.91
CA ALA A 547 13.50 -23.97 1.21
C ALA A 547 13.96 -22.88 0.22
N ARG A 548 13.02 -22.27 -0.50
CA ARG A 548 13.29 -21.13 -1.40
C ARG A 548 13.63 -19.85 -0.62
N MET A 549 13.02 -19.61 0.53
CA MET A 549 13.36 -18.49 1.41
C MET A 549 14.79 -18.59 1.94
N VAL A 550 15.22 -19.77 2.39
CA VAL A 550 16.58 -20.00 2.91
C VAL A 550 17.61 -19.77 1.81
N THR A 551 17.43 -20.39 0.64
CA THR A 551 18.34 -20.20 -0.50
C THR A 551 18.40 -18.75 -0.97
N THR A 552 17.26 -18.04 -0.99
CA THR A 552 17.22 -16.60 -1.30
C THR A 552 17.96 -15.77 -0.26
N ARG A 553 17.77 -16.04 1.04
CA ARG A 553 18.49 -15.36 2.12
C ARG A 553 20.00 -15.58 2.06
N LEU A 554 20.46 -16.79 1.73
CA LEU A 554 21.90 -17.07 1.55
C LEU A 554 22.51 -16.20 0.44
N TRP A 555 21.82 -16.04 -0.70
CA TRP A 555 22.27 -15.15 -1.77
C TRP A 555 22.27 -13.67 -1.36
N VAL A 556 21.25 -13.23 -0.61
CA VAL A 556 21.18 -11.85 -0.07
C VAL A 556 22.32 -11.59 0.92
N ILE A 557 22.65 -12.57 1.78
CA ILE A 557 23.81 -12.49 2.69
C ILE A 557 25.12 -12.41 1.89
N GLY A 558 25.22 -13.12 0.77
CA GLY A 558 26.35 -13.01 -0.16
C GLY A 558 26.50 -11.57 -0.70
N ILE A 559 25.41 -10.97 -1.15
CA ILE A 559 25.37 -9.57 -1.61
C ILE A 559 25.77 -8.60 -0.49
N SER A 560 25.24 -8.77 0.73
CA SER A 560 25.57 -7.88 1.85
C SER A 560 27.04 -7.99 2.24
N THR A 561 27.59 -9.21 2.29
CA THR A 561 29.00 -9.45 2.63
C THR A 561 29.92 -8.81 1.59
N LEU A 562 29.60 -8.98 0.30
CA LEU A 562 30.39 -8.41 -0.78
C LEU A 562 30.32 -6.88 -0.80
N ASN A 563 29.16 -6.29 -0.49
CA ASN A 563 29.02 -4.84 -0.35
C ASN A 563 29.81 -4.28 0.85
N ILE A 564 29.79 -4.96 2.01
CA ILE A 564 30.58 -4.57 3.18
C ILE A 564 32.08 -4.66 2.86
N ALA A 565 32.52 -5.77 2.26
CA ALA A 565 33.92 -5.96 1.84
C ALA A 565 34.35 -4.88 0.83
N SER A 566 33.53 -4.58 -0.18
CA SER A 566 33.78 -3.49 -1.13
C SER A 566 33.93 -2.13 -0.45
N GLY A 567 33.12 -1.87 0.60
CA GLY A 567 33.19 -0.62 1.35
C GLY A 567 34.46 -0.47 2.17
N ALA A 568 34.93 -1.56 2.77
CA ALA A 568 36.19 -1.56 3.50
C ALA A 568 37.41 -1.48 2.57
N LEU A 569 37.38 -2.19 1.43
CA LEU A 569 38.48 -2.22 0.45
C LEU A 569 38.65 -0.88 -0.28
N PHE A 570 37.59 -0.11 -0.46
CA PHE A 570 37.63 1.12 -1.24
C PHE A 570 38.54 2.21 -0.65
N PRO A 571 38.42 2.61 0.64
CA PRO A 571 39.37 3.53 1.27
C PRO A 571 40.79 2.98 1.30
N VAL A 572 40.96 1.68 1.58
CA VAL A 572 42.28 1.03 1.67
C VAL A 572 43.01 1.10 0.34
N ALA A 573 42.36 0.71 -0.76
CA ALA A 573 42.94 0.77 -2.10
C ALA A 573 43.27 2.21 -2.53
N THR A 574 42.38 3.15 -2.22
CA THR A 574 42.56 4.56 -2.59
C THR A 574 43.71 5.21 -1.81
N PHE A 575 43.81 4.97 -0.50
CA PHE A 575 44.92 5.48 0.31
C PHE A 575 46.23 4.78 0.00
N PHE A 576 46.23 3.49 -0.29
CA PHE A 576 47.42 2.78 -0.79
C PHE A 576 47.94 3.41 -2.10
N ALA A 577 47.05 3.67 -3.06
CA ALA A 577 47.42 4.34 -4.29
C ALA A 577 47.91 5.78 -4.04
N TYR A 578 47.32 6.50 -3.08
CA TYR A 578 47.73 7.87 -2.75
C TYR A 578 49.12 7.95 -2.10
N THR A 579 49.43 7.03 -1.18
CA THR A 579 50.70 7.05 -0.43
C THR A 579 51.82 6.35 -1.18
N VAL A 580 51.58 5.16 -1.74
CA VAL A 580 52.62 4.33 -2.37
C VAL A 580 52.84 4.71 -3.83
N LEU A 581 51.77 4.84 -4.63
CA LEU A 581 51.89 5.14 -6.07
C LEU A 581 52.10 6.62 -6.33
N ALA A 582 51.28 7.49 -5.72
CA ALA A 582 51.37 8.94 -5.92
C ALA A 582 52.39 9.64 -5.01
N LYS A 583 52.96 8.93 -4.02
CA LYS A 583 53.99 9.43 -3.08
C LYS A 583 53.63 10.74 -2.38
N LYS A 584 52.35 10.95 -2.06
CA LYS A 584 51.87 12.14 -1.35
C LYS A 584 51.67 11.87 0.15
N PRO A 585 51.96 12.84 1.04
CA PRO A 585 51.70 12.68 2.46
C PRO A 585 50.19 12.71 2.73
N LEU A 586 49.70 11.75 3.52
CA LEU A 586 48.31 11.68 3.94
C LEU A 586 48.11 12.56 5.18
N THR A 587 47.62 13.78 5.01
CA THR A 587 47.31 14.70 6.12
C THR A 587 45.91 14.46 6.68
N VAL A 588 45.68 14.86 7.94
CA VAL A 588 44.39 14.71 8.64
C VAL A 588 43.27 15.43 7.89
N GLY A 589 43.56 16.64 7.36
CA GLY A 589 42.63 17.42 6.54
C GLY A 589 42.24 16.79 5.19
N ILE A 590 42.92 15.73 4.74
CA ILE A 590 42.55 14.98 3.52
C ILE A 590 41.89 13.65 3.89
N ALA A 591 42.42 12.93 4.89
CA ALA A 591 41.97 11.57 5.21
C ALA A 591 40.52 11.49 5.70
N PHE A 592 40.13 12.30 6.70
CA PHE A 592 38.78 12.23 7.28
C PHE A 592 37.68 12.72 6.33
N PRO A 593 37.84 13.86 5.62
CA PRO A 593 36.89 14.27 4.59
C PRO A 593 36.78 13.27 3.43
N ALA A 594 37.90 12.65 3.03
CA ALA A 594 37.87 11.59 2.02
C ALA A 594 37.09 10.37 2.50
N LEU A 595 37.27 9.92 3.75
CA LEU A 595 36.49 8.81 4.32
C LEU A 595 34.97 9.10 4.31
N GLN A 596 34.54 10.30 4.66
CA GLN A 596 33.11 10.68 4.59
C GLN A 596 32.58 10.71 3.15
N LEU A 597 33.35 11.23 2.20
CA LEU A 597 32.94 11.21 0.80
C LEU A 597 32.94 9.80 0.21
N PHE A 598 33.84 8.93 0.67
CA PHE A 598 33.89 7.54 0.26
C PHE A 598 32.64 6.77 0.68
N THR A 599 32.20 6.94 1.93
CA THR A 599 30.97 6.32 2.43
C THR A 599 29.74 6.87 1.70
N MET A 600 29.70 8.18 1.42
CA MET A 600 28.63 8.80 0.61
C MET A 600 28.59 8.24 -0.83
N LEU A 601 29.73 8.17 -1.51
CA LEU A 601 29.84 7.64 -2.87
C LEU A 601 29.35 6.18 -2.93
N GLN A 602 29.77 5.37 -1.97
CA GLN A 602 29.36 3.96 -1.88
C GLN A 602 27.86 3.82 -1.63
N SER A 603 27.31 4.60 -0.69
CA SER A 603 25.87 4.59 -0.38
C SER A 603 25.04 4.95 -1.61
N ASN A 604 25.40 6.03 -2.31
CA ASN A 604 24.69 6.47 -3.51
C ASN A 604 24.78 5.46 -4.65
N PHE A 605 25.92 4.78 -4.82
CA PHE A 605 26.05 3.72 -5.82
C PHE A 605 25.18 2.50 -5.50
N ARG A 606 25.09 2.12 -4.22
CA ARG A 606 24.28 0.98 -3.76
C ARG A 606 22.78 1.20 -3.97
N ASP A 607 22.31 2.45 -3.88
CA ASP A 607 20.89 2.78 -3.97
C ASP A 607 20.37 2.81 -5.42
N ILE A 608 21.23 3.07 -6.42
CA ILE A 608 20.85 3.19 -7.84
C ILE A 608 20.15 1.92 -8.39
N PRO A 609 20.68 0.69 -8.20
CA PRO A 609 19.99 -0.52 -8.65
C PRO A 609 18.59 -0.68 -8.04
N GLY A 610 18.42 -0.29 -6.78
CA GLY A 610 17.13 -0.31 -6.09
C GLY A 610 16.12 0.62 -6.75
N LEU A 611 16.52 1.86 -7.08
CA LEU A 611 15.67 2.81 -7.80
C LEU A 611 15.22 2.27 -9.16
N ILE A 612 16.10 1.62 -9.90
CA ILE A 612 15.76 1.02 -11.21
C ILE A 612 14.70 -0.08 -11.04
N GLN A 613 14.87 -0.97 -10.05
CA GLN A 613 13.91 -2.03 -9.77
C GLN A 613 12.53 -1.46 -9.41
N VAL A 614 12.52 -0.44 -8.55
CA VAL A 614 11.31 0.23 -8.07
C VAL A 614 10.54 0.92 -9.21
N LEU A 615 11.25 1.59 -10.12
CA LEU A 615 10.64 2.19 -11.32
C LEU A 615 10.11 1.13 -12.29
N LEU A 616 10.81 0.01 -12.45
CA LEU A 616 10.36 -1.08 -13.32
C LEU A 616 9.06 -1.69 -12.79
N ASN A 617 8.97 -1.96 -11.49
CA ASN A 617 7.74 -2.46 -10.87
C ASN A 617 6.58 -1.48 -11.05
N ALA A 618 6.82 -0.18 -10.84
CA ALA A 618 5.80 0.84 -11.06
C ALA A 618 5.36 0.92 -12.53
N SER A 619 6.27 0.75 -13.49
CA SER A 619 5.91 0.73 -14.92
C SER A 619 4.99 -0.44 -15.29
N ILE A 620 5.18 -1.61 -14.65
CA ILE A 620 4.32 -2.77 -14.85
C ILE A 620 2.94 -2.51 -14.21
N ALA A 621 2.91 -1.95 -13.00
CA ALA A 621 1.67 -1.57 -12.32
C ALA A 621 0.85 -0.55 -13.14
N VAL A 622 1.49 0.51 -13.64
CA VAL A 622 0.88 1.47 -14.57
C VAL A 622 0.32 0.75 -15.80
N GLY A 623 1.09 -0.15 -16.42
CA GLY A 623 0.63 -0.90 -17.59
C GLY A 623 -0.63 -1.74 -17.30
N ARG A 624 -0.75 -2.33 -16.10
CA ARG A 624 -1.95 -3.06 -15.70
C ARG A 624 -3.15 -2.15 -15.45
N ILE A 625 -2.95 -0.98 -14.84
CA ILE A 625 -4.02 -0.01 -14.61
C ILE A 625 -4.48 0.60 -15.94
N GLU A 626 -3.56 0.95 -16.85
CA GLU A 626 -3.91 1.45 -18.19
C GLU A 626 -4.70 0.40 -18.98
N GLN A 627 -4.26 -0.87 -18.95
CA GLN A 627 -5.01 -1.97 -19.56
C GLN A 627 -6.43 -2.09 -19.00
N PHE A 628 -6.61 -1.93 -17.68
CA PHE A 628 -7.92 -1.95 -17.04
C PHE A 628 -8.79 -0.74 -17.44
N MET A 629 -8.21 0.45 -17.56
CA MET A 629 -8.92 1.65 -17.99
C MET A 629 -9.34 1.60 -19.47
N GLU A 630 -8.60 0.86 -20.31
CA GLU A 630 -8.91 0.61 -21.72
C GLU A 630 -10.01 -0.43 -21.93
N GLU A 631 -10.42 -1.19 -20.90
CA GLU A 631 -11.52 -2.16 -21.02
C GLU A 631 -12.83 -1.46 -21.43
N PRO A 632 -13.67 -2.10 -22.26
CA PRO A 632 -14.89 -1.48 -22.78
C PRO A 632 -15.89 -1.20 -21.65
N ASP A 633 -16.49 -0.02 -21.71
CA ASP A 633 -17.63 0.34 -20.88
C ASP A 633 -18.91 -0.31 -21.41
N LYS A 634 -19.91 -0.45 -20.55
CA LYS A 634 -21.24 -0.94 -20.94
C LYS A 634 -21.82 -0.03 -22.01
N ASP A 635 -22.37 -0.64 -23.06
CA ASP A 635 -23.06 0.12 -24.11
C ASP A 635 -24.34 0.70 -23.50
N GLU A 636 -24.43 2.02 -23.42
CA GLU A 636 -25.70 2.70 -23.18
C GLU A 636 -26.54 2.48 -24.44
N GLY A 637 -27.50 1.56 -24.39
CA GLY A 637 -28.34 1.20 -25.54
C GLY A 637 -29.00 2.42 -26.18
N SER A 638 -29.37 2.31 -27.46
CA SER A 638 -30.15 3.34 -28.16
C SER A 638 -31.57 3.38 -27.60
N CYS A 639 -31.79 4.12 -26.52
CA CYS A 639 -33.08 4.24 -25.88
C CYS A 639 -33.94 5.29 -26.58
N ASP A 640 -35.19 4.91 -26.90
CA ASP A 640 -36.25 5.85 -27.27
C ASP A 640 -37.05 6.14 -25.97
N ASP A 641 -36.93 7.35 -25.42
CA ASP A 641 -37.51 7.78 -24.12
C ASP A 641 -39.06 7.75 -24.06
N LYS A 642 -39.75 7.17 -25.04
CA LYS A 642 -41.18 7.39 -25.28
C LYS A 642 -42.09 6.21 -24.91
N THR A 643 -41.57 5.02 -24.61
CA THR A 643 -42.41 3.82 -24.35
C THR A 643 -41.90 2.98 -23.18
N ASN A 644 -42.75 2.77 -22.15
CA ASN A 644 -42.48 1.88 -21.00
C ASN A 644 -42.67 0.39 -21.32
N GLN A 645 -42.52 -0.03 -22.58
CA GLN A 645 -42.76 -1.39 -23.02
C GLN A 645 -41.43 -2.05 -23.39
N ILE A 646 -41.20 -3.27 -22.90
CA ILE A 646 -40.02 -4.07 -23.25
C ILE A 646 -40.38 -4.93 -24.45
N ASP A 647 -39.64 -4.79 -25.53
CA ASP A 647 -39.90 -5.45 -26.82
C ASP A 647 -38.60 -6.05 -27.39
N PHE A 648 -38.67 -7.29 -27.86
CA PHE A 648 -37.56 -8.02 -28.48
C PHE A 648 -37.96 -8.47 -29.89
N LYS A 649 -37.18 -8.07 -30.91
CA LYS A 649 -37.39 -8.40 -32.32
C LYS A 649 -36.15 -9.04 -32.92
N GLY A 650 -36.16 -10.37 -32.98
CA GLY A 650 -35.04 -11.18 -33.47
C GLY A 650 -33.77 -10.99 -32.64
N ALA A 651 -33.91 -10.62 -31.37
CA ALA A 651 -32.79 -10.20 -30.53
C ALA A 651 -31.97 -11.41 -30.06
N SER A 652 -30.67 -11.38 -30.29
CA SER A 652 -29.73 -12.40 -29.82
C SER A 652 -28.69 -11.78 -28.89
N PHE A 653 -28.44 -12.45 -27.77
CA PHE A 653 -27.55 -11.99 -26.70
C PHE A 653 -26.48 -13.03 -26.39
N ALA A 654 -25.27 -12.55 -26.12
CA ALA A 654 -24.14 -13.37 -25.73
C ALA A 654 -23.57 -12.92 -24.38
N TRP A 655 -22.82 -13.82 -23.74
CA TRP A 655 -22.03 -13.42 -22.57
C TRP A 655 -20.99 -12.39 -23.00
N PRO A 656 -20.68 -11.39 -22.16
CA PRO A 656 -19.79 -10.33 -22.58
C PRO A 656 -18.43 -10.85 -23.03
N GLY A 657 -17.97 -10.41 -24.20
CA GLY A 657 -16.71 -10.86 -24.80
C GLY A 657 -16.75 -12.23 -25.48
N THR A 658 -17.93 -12.82 -25.66
CA THR A 658 -18.13 -14.02 -26.51
C THR A 658 -19.07 -13.69 -27.66
N ASP A 659 -18.76 -14.20 -28.86
CA ASP A 659 -19.65 -14.05 -30.02
C ASP A 659 -20.71 -15.16 -30.08
N THR A 660 -20.63 -16.17 -29.19
CA THR A 660 -21.58 -17.28 -29.15
C THR A 660 -22.87 -16.87 -28.43
N PRO A 661 -24.02 -16.80 -29.12
CA PRO A 661 -25.26 -16.37 -28.49
C PRO A 661 -25.79 -17.43 -27.52
N VAL A 662 -26.02 -16.99 -26.29
CA VAL A 662 -26.66 -17.76 -25.20
C VAL A 662 -28.17 -17.76 -25.39
N LEU A 663 -28.71 -16.59 -25.77
CA LEU A 663 -30.10 -16.40 -26.15
C LEU A 663 -30.13 -16.10 -27.65
N ARG A 664 -30.97 -16.82 -28.39
CA ARG A 664 -31.04 -16.76 -29.84
C ARG A 664 -32.45 -16.37 -30.27
N ASP A 665 -32.53 -15.41 -31.18
CA ASP A 665 -33.73 -15.01 -31.92
C ASP A 665 -34.97 -14.78 -31.03
N LEU A 666 -34.82 -13.99 -29.97
CA LEU A 666 -35.92 -13.62 -29.09
C LEU A 666 -36.92 -12.72 -29.84
N ASN A 667 -38.18 -13.15 -29.89
CA ASN A 667 -39.29 -12.49 -30.58
C ASN A 667 -40.54 -12.46 -29.68
N PHE A 668 -40.59 -11.54 -28.72
CA PHE A 668 -41.76 -11.37 -27.85
C PHE A 668 -41.79 -9.99 -27.19
N ASP A 669 -43.00 -9.56 -26.84
CA ASP A 669 -43.29 -8.33 -26.11
C ASP A 669 -43.72 -8.63 -24.65
N LEU A 670 -43.31 -7.76 -23.71
CA LEU A 670 -43.71 -7.84 -22.31
C LEU A 670 -44.67 -6.69 -21.97
N PRO A 671 -45.99 -6.95 -21.87
CA PRO A 671 -46.96 -5.95 -21.49
C PRO A 671 -46.88 -5.61 -20.00
N GLN A 672 -47.46 -4.47 -19.60
CA GLN A 672 -47.58 -4.10 -18.19
C GLN A 672 -48.44 -5.12 -17.44
N GLY A 673 -47.89 -5.75 -16.40
CA GLY A 673 -48.57 -6.77 -15.61
C GLY A 673 -47.59 -7.76 -14.97
N LEU A 674 -48.12 -8.94 -14.61
CA LEU A 674 -47.32 -10.05 -14.09
C LEU A 674 -46.98 -11.03 -15.21
N THR A 675 -45.70 -11.20 -15.52
CA THR A 675 -45.20 -12.20 -16.47
C THR A 675 -44.42 -13.28 -15.72
N VAL A 676 -44.66 -14.55 -16.04
CA VAL A 676 -44.00 -15.70 -15.43
C VAL A 676 -43.17 -16.46 -16.47
N VAL A 677 -41.89 -16.72 -16.18
CA VAL A 677 -40.96 -17.44 -17.06
C VAL A 677 -40.59 -18.80 -16.43
N PHE A 678 -40.76 -19.90 -17.16
CA PHE A 678 -40.49 -21.27 -16.68
C PHE A 678 -39.67 -22.10 -17.69
N GLY A 679 -38.96 -23.14 -17.22
CA GLY A 679 -38.14 -24.03 -18.07
C GLY A 679 -37.15 -24.90 -17.29
N LYS A 680 -36.44 -25.83 -17.96
CA LYS A 680 -35.45 -26.74 -17.35
C LYS A 680 -34.25 -26.02 -16.71
N VAL A 681 -33.54 -26.64 -15.75
CA VAL A 681 -32.31 -26.07 -15.17
C VAL A 681 -31.27 -25.87 -16.28
N GLY A 682 -30.63 -24.69 -16.34
CA GLY A 682 -29.69 -24.35 -17.41
C GLY A 682 -30.31 -23.82 -18.72
N SER A 683 -31.63 -23.61 -18.80
CA SER A 683 -32.31 -23.15 -20.02
C SER A 683 -32.17 -21.66 -20.37
N GLY A 684 -31.29 -20.90 -19.71
CA GLY A 684 -31.07 -19.47 -20.00
C GLY A 684 -32.02 -18.46 -19.32
N LYS A 685 -32.85 -18.87 -18.34
CA LYS A 685 -33.78 -17.95 -17.63
C LYS A 685 -33.08 -16.76 -16.98
N THR A 686 -31.99 -17.01 -16.25
CA THR A 686 -31.21 -15.96 -15.60
C THR A 686 -30.53 -15.06 -16.63
N ALA A 687 -30.09 -15.63 -17.76
CA ALA A 687 -29.51 -14.87 -18.86
C ALA A 687 -30.54 -13.89 -19.47
N LEU A 688 -31.81 -14.28 -19.57
CA LEU A 688 -32.87 -13.39 -20.07
C LEU A 688 -33.06 -12.15 -19.18
N LEU A 689 -33.06 -12.32 -17.85
CA LEU A 689 -33.14 -11.19 -16.92
C LEU A 689 -31.90 -10.29 -17.01
N GLN A 690 -30.73 -10.88 -17.18
CA GLN A 690 -29.48 -10.12 -17.38
C GLN A 690 -29.46 -9.37 -18.72
N ALA A 691 -30.11 -9.89 -19.76
CA ALA A 691 -30.30 -9.17 -21.03
C ALA A 691 -31.15 -7.91 -20.82
N ILE A 692 -32.26 -8.02 -20.08
CA ILE A 692 -33.14 -6.87 -19.75
C ILE A 692 -32.38 -5.81 -18.93
N LEU A 693 -31.49 -6.23 -18.03
CA LEU A 693 -30.64 -5.30 -17.28
C LEU A 693 -29.51 -4.68 -18.13
N GLY A 694 -29.32 -5.13 -19.38
CA GLY A 694 -28.21 -4.71 -20.25
C GLY A 694 -26.85 -5.25 -19.82
N GLU A 695 -26.79 -6.36 -19.08
CA GLU A 695 -25.53 -6.99 -18.68
C GLU A 695 -24.99 -8.00 -19.71
N LEU A 696 -25.80 -8.39 -20.70
CA LEU A 696 -25.36 -9.21 -21.84
C LEU A 696 -25.00 -8.35 -23.05
N ASP A 697 -24.06 -8.82 -23.86
CA ASP A 697 -23.71 -8.16 -25.12
C ASP A 697 -24.78 -8.47 -26.18
N TRP A 698 -25.26 -7.41 -26.82
CA TRP A 698 -26.16 -7.51 -27.97
C TRP A 698 -25.37 -7.90 -29.22
N VAL A 699 -25.85 -8.94 -29.93
CA VAL A 699 -25.19 -9.45 -31.14
C VAL A 699 -25.97 -9.08 -32.40
N SER A 700 -27.30 -9.26 -32.39
CA SER A 700 -28.16 -9.02 -33.55
C SER A 700 -29.63 -8.83 -33.13
N GLY A 701 -30.45 -8.30 -34.04
CA GLY A 701 -31.87 -7.98 -33.83
C GLY A 701 -32.09 -6.61 -33.18
N ASP A 702 -33.34 -6.23 -32.96
CA ASP A 702 -33.69 -4.97 -32.30
C ASP A 702 -34.32 -5.24 -30.93
N PHE A 703 -34.06 -4.36 -29.96
CA PHE A 703 -34.71 -4.42 -28.64
C PHE A 703 -35.00 -3.01 -28.11
N VAL A 704 -36.05 -2.89 -27.29
CA VAL A 704 -36.41 -1.66 -26.60
C VAL A 704 -36.51 -1.96 -25.11
N ILE A 705 -35.71 -1.24 -24.30
CA ILE A 705 -35.71 -1.34 -22.83
C ILE A 705 -35.73 0.09 -22.26
N PRO A 706 -36.62 0.41 -21.30
CA PRO A 706 -36.67 1.73 -20.68
C PRO A 706 -35.46 1.99 -19.76
N ASN A 707 -34.95 3.23 -19.74
CA ASN A 707 -33.79 3.64 -18.92
C ASN A 707 -34.19 4.12 -17.51
N ASP A 708 -35.21 3.50 -16.93
CA ASP A 708 -35.71 3.79 -15.58
C ASP A 708 -35.12 2.81 -14.54
N MET A 709 -35.31 3.12 -13.26
CA MET A 709 -34.94 2.23 -12.16
C MET A 709 -35.70 0.89 -12.26
N ILE A 710 -34.97 -0.23 -12.35
CA ILE A 710 -35.52 -1.59 -12.38
C ILE A 710 -35.29 -2.25 -11.03
N GLY A 711 -36.37 -2.68 -10.37
CA GLY A 711 -36.27 -3.52 -9.18
C GLY A 711 -35.75 -4.91 -9.55
N TYR A 712 -34.56 -5.27 -9.07
CA TYR A 712 -33.92 -6.56 -9.38
C TYR A 712 -33.55 -7.32 -8.11
N CYS A 713 -33.97 -8.59 -8.05
CA CYS A 713 -33.57 -9.53 -7.01
C CYS A 713 -32.76 -10.65 -7.67
N ALA A 714 -31.47 -10.72 -7.35
CA ALA A 714 -30.58 -11.74 -7.88
C ALA A 714 -30.89 -13.13 -7.29
N GLN A 715 -30.50 -14.19 -8.01
CA GLN A 715 -30.65 -15.57 -7.54
C GLN A 715 -29.87 -15.85 -6.25
N LEU A 716 -28.66 -15.29 -6.14
CA LEU A 716 -27.91 -15.27 -4.89
C LEU A 716 -28.15 -13.92 -4.22
N PRO A 717 -28.63 -13.90 -2.96
CA PRO A 717 -28.85 -12.65 -2.26
C PRO A 717 -27.50 -11.94 -2.06
N TRP A 718 -27.50 -10.65 -2.37
CA TRP A 718 -26.36 -9.79 -2.13
C TRP A 718 -26.75 -8.74 -1.10
N LEU A 719 -26.00 -8.70 0.01
CA LEU A 719 -26.20 -7.77 1.12
C LEU A 719 -24.91 -7.02 1.39
N GLN A 720 -25.04 -5.75 1.74
CA GLN A 720 -23.94 -4.89 2.16
C GLN A 720 -23.60 -5.09 3.64
N HIS A 721 -22.34 -4.79 3.99
CA HIS A 721 -21.86 -4.72 5.36
C HIS A 721 -22.41 -3.48 6.09
N MET A 722 -23.71 -3.50 6.40
CA MET A 722 -24.45 -2.44 7.09
C MET A 722 -25.58 -3.08 7.91
N ASN A 723 -26.29 -2.27 8.70
CA ASN A 723 -27.47 -2.76 9.39
C ASN A 723 -28.56 -3.25 8.41
N ILE A 724 -29.48 -4.08 8.90
CA ILE A 724 -30.56 -4.66 8.09
C ILE A 724 -31.44 -3.55 7.48
N ARG A 725 -31.74 -2.49 8.24
CA ARG A 725 -32.53 -1.36 7.77
C ARG A 725 -31.92 -0.65 6.55
N GLU A 726 -30.64 -0.32 6.60
CA GLU A 726 -29.89 0.34 5.54
C GLU A 726 -29.75 -0.56 4.31
N ASN A 727 -29.69 -1.88 4.50
CA ASN A 727 -29.77 -2.83 3.40
C ASN A 727 -31.14 -2.80 2.70
N ILE A 728 -32.23 -2.74 3.47
CA ILE A 728 -33.61 -2.68 2.92
C ILE A 728 -33.88 -1.32 2.26
N LEU A 729 -33.43 -0.22 2.88
CA LEU A 729 -33.56 1.13 2.32
C LEU A 729 -32.67 1.32 1.09
N PHE A 730 -31.48 0.74 1.10
CA PHE A 730 -30.44 0.75 0.06
C PHE A 730 -29.89 2.14 -0.28
N SER A 731 -30.75 3.00 -0.84
CA SER A 731 -30.49 4.41 -1.17
C SER A 731 -31.74 5.29 -1.05
N ALA A 732 -32.87 4.72 -0.61
CA ALA A 732 -34.14 5.42 -0.45
C ALA A 732 -34.26 6.09 0.92
N HIS A 733 -35.07 7.14 1.00
CA HIS A 733 -35.37 7.78 2.28
C HIS A 733 -36.21 6.87 3.19
N TYR A 734 -35.94 6.93 4.49
CA TYR A 734 -36.71 6.16 5.47
C TYR A 734 -38.12 6.74 5.64
N ASP A 735 -39.11 5.98 5.14
CA ASP A 735 -40.52 6.19 5.43
C ASP A 735 -41.03 5.05 6.33
N ALA A 736 -41.32 5.39 7.59
CA ALA A 736 -41.71 4.42 8.60
C ALA A 736 -43.01 3.64 8.25
N ALA A 737 -43.97 4.28 7.57
CA ALA A 737 -45.25 3.65 7.25
C ALA A 737 -45.06 2.58 6.16
N ARG A 738 -44.42 2.97 5.05
CA ARG A 738 -44.10 2.06 3.95
C ARG A 738 -43.13 0.96 4.39
N TYR A 739 -42.11 1.30 5.17
CA TYR A 739 -41.13 0.33 5.66
C TYR A 739 -41.81 -0.76 6.50
N ARG A 740 -42.70 -0.38 7.43
CA ARG A 740 -43.44 -1.36 8.24
C ARG A 740 -44.38 -2.24 7.41
N GLN A 741 -45.06 -1.66 6.41
CA GLN A 741 -45.89 -2.45 5.48
C GLN A 741 -45.08 -3.46 4.69
N VAL A 742 -43.87 -3.09 4.24
CA VAL A 742 -42.96 -4.00 3.54
C VAL A 742 -42.47 -5.11 4.48
N LEU A 743 -42.09 -4.78 5.72
CA LEU A 743 -41.69 -5.80 6.70
C LEU A 743 -42.82 -6.80 7.02
N ASP A 744 -44.05 -6.33 7.11
CA ASP A 744 -45.23 -7.17 7.35
C ASP A 744 -45.56 -8.03 6.12
N ALA A 745 -45.56 -7.43 4.92
CA ALA A 745 -45.83 -8.13 3.66
C ALA A 745 -44.77 -9.19 3.31
N CYS A 746 -43.50 -8.96 3.71
CA CYS A 746 -42.41 -9.92 3.56
C CYS A 746 -42.31 -10.91 4.73
N GLU A 747 -43.21 -10.84 5.71
CA GLU A 747 -43.21 -11.65 6.93
C GLU A 747 -41.86 -11.63 7.69
N LEU A 748 -41.12 -10.51 7.65
CA LEU A 748 -39.82 -10.36 8.32
C LEU A 748 -39.95 -10.02 9.81
N LEU A 749 -41.14 -9.63 10.28
CA LEU A 749 -41.37 -9.22 11.68
C LEU A 749 -41.08 -10.32 12.72
N PRO A 750 -41.40 -11.61 12.51
CA PRO A 750 -41.01 -12.69 13.41
C PRO A 750 -39.49 -12.88 13.48
N ASP A 751 -38.81 -12.88 12.33
CA ASP A 751 -37.35 -13.06 12.24
C ASP A 751 -36.60 -11.91 12.92
N LEU A 752 -37.06 -10.67 12.71
CA LEU A 752 -36.48 -9.48 13.35
C LEU A 752 -36.65 -9.47 14.88
N ARG A 753 -37.57 -10.24 15.46
CA ARG A 753 -37.68 -10.37 16.93
C ARG A 753 -36.61 -11.28 17.52
N GLU A 754 -36.03 -12.18 16.73
CA GLU A 754 -34.95 -13.07 17.18
C GLU A 754 -33.62 -12.33 17.27
N PHE A 755 -33.44 -11.27 16.48
CA PHE A 755 -32.26 -10.42 16.56
C PHE A 755 -32.30 -9.52 17.80
N LYS A 756 -31.17 -9.47 18.54
CA LYS A 756 -31.03 -8.68 19.77
C LYS A 756 -31.37 -7.20 19.60
N ASP A 757 -30.96 -6.60 18.48
CA ASP A 757 -31.18 -5.19 18.15
C ASP A 757 -32.19 -5.01 17.00
N GLY A 758 -32.93 -6.07 16.66
CA GLY A 758 -33.91 -6.07 15.57
C GLY A 758 -33.33 -5.64 14.23
N ASP A 759 -33.95 -4.65 13.60
CA ASP A 759 -33.57 -4.13 12.27
C ASP A 759 -32.30 -3.26 12.26
N LEU A 760 -31.79 -2.87 13.44
CA LEU A 760 -30.52 -2.16 13.61
C LEU A 760 -29.31 -3.10 13.76
N SER A 761 -29.53 -4.41 13.71
CA SER A 761 -28.45 -5.39 13.78
C SER A 761 -27.54 -5.29 12.55
N ASP A 762 -26.23 -5.24 12.77
CA ASP A 762 -25.22 -5.16 11.70
C ASP A 762 -25.06 -6.50 10.97
N MET A 763 -25.07 -6.47 9.63
CA MET A 763 -24.84 -7.64 8.79
C MET A 763 -23.38 -7.73 8.35
N GLY A 764 -22.73 -8.84 8.68
CA GLY A 764 -21.45 -9.27 8.13
C GLY A 764 -20.23 -9.09 9.04
N GLU A 765 -19.10 -9.68 8.64
CA GLU A 765 -17.88 -9.74 9.45
C GLU A 765 -16.97 -8.56 9.13
N ASN A 766 -16.73 -7.69 10.14
CA ASN A 766 -15.71 -6.67 10.06
C ASN A 766 -14.32 -7.35 9.99
N GLY A 767 -13.85 -7.59 8.77
CA GLY A 767 -12.54 -8.17 8.52
C GLY A 767 -11.44 -7.31 9.14
N ILE A 768 -10.80 -7.81 10.20
CA ILE A 768 -9.66 -7.13 10.80
C ILE A 768 -8.44 -7.39 9.91
N GLY A 769 -8.08 -6.39 9.10
CA GLY A 769 -6.92 -6.44 8.21
C GLY A 769 -5.67 -6.94 8.93
N LEU A 770 -5.05 -7.99 8.40
CA LEU A 770 -3.73 -8.43 8.83
C LEU A 770 -2.68 -7.52 8.19
N SER A 771 -1.93 -6.81 9.03
CA SER A 771 -0.72 -6.11 8.59
C SER A 771 0.43 -7.12 8.50
N ASP A 772 0.88 -7.43 7.28
CA ASP A 772 2.11 -8.18 7.03
C ASP A 772 3.34 -7.29 7.35
N GLY A 773 3.71 -7.22 8.63
CA GLY A 773 4.90 -6.52 9.11
C GLY A 773 6.11 -7.46 9.20
N GLY A 774 7.20 -7.14 8.50
CA GLY A 774 8.43 -7.92 8.55
C GLY A 774 9.28 -7.61 9.79
N ILE A 775 9.04 -8.29 10.91
CA ILE A 775 9.69 -8.04 12.23
C ILE A 775 11.23 -8.17 12.19
N MET A 776 11.76 -9.07 11.37
CA MET A 776 13.19 -9.38 11.35
C MET A 776 14.06 -8.18 10.95
N GLY A 777 13.58 -7.35 10.02
CA GLY A 777 14.34 -6.19 9.52
C GLY A 777 14.60 -5.14 10.59
N PRO A 778 13.54 -4.59 11.22
CA PRO A 778 13.68 -3.64 12.32
C PRO A 778 14.48 -4.19 13.51
N LEU A 779 14.37 -5.48 13.81
CA LEU A 779 15.11 -6.12 14.90
C LEU A 779 16.63 -6.15 14.62
N GLN A 780 17.02 -6.51 13.38
CA GLN A 780 18.42 -6.46 12.95
C GLN A 780 18.99 -5.03 12.98
N LEU A 781 18.23 -4.04 12.51
CA LEU A 781 18.63 -2.64 12.54
C LEU A 781 18.80 -2.13 13.97
N THR A 782 17.89 -2.52 14.87
CA THR A 782 17.96 -2.16 16.29
C THR A 782 19.21 -2.73 16.94
N ALA A 783 19.55 -3.99 16.67
CA ALA A 783 20.79 -4.60 17.15
C ALA A 783 22.03 -3.85 16.61
N TRP A 784 22.06 -3.51 15.31
CA TRP A 784 23.17 -2.77 14.71
C TRP A 784 23.36 -1.38 15.33
N PHE A 785 22.28 -0.61 15.48
CA PHE A 785 22.37 0.72 16.09
C PHE A 785 22.68 0.66 17.59
N ALA A 786 22.22 -0.38 18.30
CA ALA A 786 22.57 -0.59 19.70
C ALA A 786 24.07 -0.86 19.86
N ILE A 787 24.66 -1.73 19.01
CA ILE A 787 26.11 -1.98 18.99
C ILE A 787 26.87 -0.68 18.67
N SER A 788 26.43 0.07 17.66
CA SER A 788 27.03 1.36 17.28
C SER A 788 26.96 2.38 18.43
N TRP A 789 25.84 2.42 19.15
CA TRP A 789 25.64 3.31 20.29
C TRP A 789 26.55 2.95 21.47
N ILE A 790 26.61 1.66 21.84
CA ILE A 790 27.47 1.16 22.92
C ILE A 790 28.95 1.42 22.59
N SER A 791 29.36 1.12 21.35
CA SER A 791 30.73 1.35 20.88
C SER A 791 31.10 2.83 20.94
N SER A 792 30.23 3.72 20.42
CA SER A 792 30.46 5.16 20.45
C SER A 792 30.55 5.69 21.88
N MET A 793 29.66 5.23 22.76
CA MET A 793 29.65 5.60 24.18
C MET A 793 30.94 5.16 24.90
N GLY A 794 31.43 3.95 24.63
CA GLY A 794 32.69 3.45 25.18
C GLY A 794 33.89 4.29 24.76
N VAL A 795 33.98 4.64 23.47
CA VAL A 795 35.04 5.51 22.94
C VAL A 795 34.96 6.90 23.57
N ILE A 796 33.77 7.49 23.64
CA ILE A 796 33.52 8.80 24.26
C ILE A 796 33.95 8.82 25.74
N ALA A 797 33.59 7.78 26.50
CA ALA A 797 33.93 7.66 27.91
C ALA A 797 35.46 7.57 28.12
N SER A 798 36.16 6.88 27.23
CA SER A 798 37.62 6.73 27.30
C SER A 798 38.39 8.02 27.00
N LEU A 799 37.87 8.87 26.10
CA LEU A 799 38.57 10.09 25.66
C LEU A 799 38.26 11.29 26.58
N THR A 800 37.01 11.44 27.00
CA THR A 800 36.56 12.57 27.82
C THR A 800 35.38 12.22 28.73
N PRO A 801 35.60 11.96 30.03
CA PRO A 801 34.52 11.67 30.98
C PRO A 801 33.45 12.78 31.07
N LEU A 802 33.83 14.04 30.87
CA LEU A 802 32.90 15.18 30.82
C LEU A 802 31.85 15.03 29.70
N PHE A 803 32.24 14.43 28.57
CA PHE A 803 31.36 14.22 27.43
C PHE A 803 30.28 13.18 27.75
N LEU A 804 30.57 12.21 28.62
CA LEU A 804 29.62 11.19 29.04
C LEU A 804 28.35 11.82 29.64
N ALA A 805 28.49 12.77 30.55
CA ALA A 805 27.35 13.48 31.15
C ALA A 805 26.50 14.21 30.10
N PHE A 806 27.15 14.89 29.15
CA PHE A 806 26.45 15.56 28.04
C PHE A 806 25.71 14.56 27.15
N SER A 807 26.35 13.45 26.79
CA SER A 807 25.76 12.40 25.94
C SER A 807 24.55 11.74 26.60
N LEU A 808 24.59 11.50 27.91
CA LEU A 808 23.45 10.99 28.68
C LEU A 808 22.30 12.01 28.72
N GLY A 809 22.60 13.30 28.92
CA GLY A 809 21.59 14.37 28.90
C GLY A 809 20.90 14.49 27.53
N VAL A 810 21.68 14.46 26.44
CA VAL A 810 21.13 14.46 25.07
C VAL A 810 20.26 13.22 24.82
N SER A 811 20.71 12.03 25.24
CA SER A 811 19.94 10.79 25.12
C SER A 811 18.61 10.87 25.88
N ALA A 812 18.62 11.36 27.11
CA ALA A 812 17.42 11.56 27.91
C ALA A 812 16.43 12.53 27.23
N TRP A 813 16.94 13.57 26.58
CA TRP A 813 16.09 14.51 25.85
C TRP A 813 15.45 13.89 24.60
N PHE A 814 16.19 13.10 23.81
CA PHE A 814 15.62 12.32 22.70
C PHE A 814 14.51 11.37 23.18
N VAL A 815 14.75 10.65 24.26
CA VAL A 815 13.77 9.73 24.87
C VAL A 815 12.52 10.50 25.34
N TYR A 816 12.69 11.66 25.98
CA TYR A 816 11.56 12.47 26.44
C TYR A 816 10.66 12.93 25.28
N ILE A 817 11.24 13.43 24.19
CA ILE A 817 10.48 13.83 23.00
C ILE A 817 9.76 12.63 22.40
N PHE A 818 10.43 11.47 22.33
CA PHE A 818 9.85 10.24 21.81
C PHE A 818 8.65 9.74 22.63
N LEU A 819 8.75 9.76 23.96
CA LEU A 819 7.66 9.35 24.87
C LEU A 819 6.42 10.25 24.74
N CYS A 820 6.60 11.52 24.36
CA CYS A 820 5.46 12.41 24.09
C CYS A 820 4.77 12.09 22.76
N PHE A 821 5.54 11.63 21.76
CA PHE A 821 5.04 11.25 20.43
C PHE A 821 4.30 9.91 20.43
N LEU A 822 4.77 8.95 21.23
CA LEU A 822 4.41 7.53 21.13
C LEU A 822 2.89 7.23 21.25
N PRO A 823 2.15 7.74 22.25
CA PRO A 823 0.74 7.38 22.43
C PRO A 823 -0.16 7.84 21.27
N THR A 824 0.14 9.03 20.74
CA THR A 824 -0.57 9.64 19.61
C THR A 824 -0.30 8.86 18.33
N SER A 825 0.97 8.48 18.08
CA SER A 825 1.38 7.68 16.93
C SER A 825 0.68 6.32 16.89
N GLN A 826 0.62 5.62 18.04
CA GLN A 826 -0.08 4.34 18.16
C GLN A 826 -1.58 4.47 17.88
N SER A 827 -2.23 5.50 18.44
CA SER A 827 -3.66 5.72 18.25
C SER A 827 -4.00 6.00 16.79
N LEU A 828 -3.21 6.87 16.13
CA LEU A 828 -3.40 7.20 14.71
C LEU A 828 -3.15 5.99 13.80
N ARG A 829 -2.08 5.22 14.03
CA ARG A 829 -1.78 4.03 13.23
C ARG A 829 -2.86 2.95 13.35
N ARG A 830 -3.42 2.79 14.56
CA ARG A 830 -4.56 1.88 14.78
C ARG A 830 -5.79 2.34 14.01
N LEU A 831 -6.13 3.63 14.09
CA LEU A 831 -7.28 4.20 13.37
C LEU A 831 -7.10 4.10 11.85
N GLU A 832 -5.89 4.33 11.34
CA GLU A 832 -5.53 4.13 9.93
C GLU A 832 -5.84 2.69 9.49
N MET A 833 -5.37 1.68 10.22
CA MET A 833 -5.60 0.26 9.89
C MET A 833 -7.08 -0.12 9.97
N VAL A 834 -7.82 0.42 10.94
CA VAL A 834 -9.27 0.22 11.05
C VAL A 834 -10.01 0.84 9.86
N SER A 835 -9.62 2.06 9.45
CA SER A 835 -10.25 2.77 8.33
C SER A 835 -9.95 2.17 6.95
N LEU A 836 -8.85 1.41 6.80
CA LEU A 836 -8.51 0.74 5.56
C LEU A 836 -9.43 -0.45 5.24
N SER A 837 -9.92 -1.16 6.27
CA SER A 837 -10.74 -2.38 6.06
C SER A 837 -12.07 -2.10 5.33
N PRO A 838 -12.87 -1.08 5.74
CA PRO A 838 -14.09 -0.71 5.01
C PRO A 838 -13.85 -0.38 3.54
N LEU A 839 -12.72 0.26 3.19
CA LEU A 839 -12.38 0.56 1.80
C LEU A 839 -12.23 -0.73 0.97
N MET A 840 -11.59 -1.76 1.53
CA MET A 840 -11.38 -3.04 0.85
C MET A 840 -12.67 -3.87 0.80
N SER A 841 -13.41 -3.93 1.90
CA SER A 841 -14.67 -4.68 1.99
C SER A 841 -15.72 -4.10 1.04
N ASN A 842 -15.92 -2.77 1.05
CA ASN A 842 -16.88 -2.11 0.16
C ASN A 842 -16.59 -2.37 -1.33
N PHE A 843 -15.32 -2.49 -1.69
CA PHE A 843 -14.92 -2.81 -3.06
C PHE A 843 -15.23 -4.27 -3.44
N GLY A 844 -14.99 -5.22 -2.52
CA GLY A 844 -15.38 -6.61 -2.72
C GLY A 844 -16.89 -6.77 -2.90
N ILE A 845 -17.67 -6.17 -2.00
CA ILE A 845 -19.14 -6.15 -2.06
C ILE A 845 -19.64 -5.54 -3.38
N LEU A 846 -19.03 -4.43 -3.83
CA LEU A 846 -19.39 -3.77 -5.09
C LEU A 846 -19.27 -4.76 -6.27
N LEU A 847 -18.17 -5.51 -6.34
CA LEU A 847 -17.91 -6.41 -7.46
C LEU A 847 -18.92 -7.56 -7.53
N ASP A 848 -19.36 -8.07 -6.37
CA ASP A 848 -20.38 -9.13 -6.31
C ASP A 848 -21.80 -8.60 -6.58
N GLY A 849 -22.06 -7.33 -6.26
CA GLY A 849 -23.38 -6.68 -6.36
C GLY A 849 -23.59 -5.76 -7.57
N LEU A 850 -22.66 -5.73 -8.52
CA LEU A 850 -22.62 -4.73 -9.58
C LEU A 850 -23.91 -4.67 -10.41
N GLY A 851 -24.48 -5.84 -10.75
CA GLY A 851 -25.74 -5.93 -11.49
C GLY A 851 -26.92 -5.32 -10.73
N THR A 852 -26.98 -5.51 -9.41
CA THR A 852 -28.02 -4.92 -8.55
C THR A 852 -27.85 -3.41 -8.47
N ILE A 853 -26.64 -2.90 -8.23
CA ILE A 853 -26.37 -1.45 -8.13
C ILE A 853 -26.79 -0.71 -9.41
N ARG A 854 -26.54 -1.33 -10.57
CA ARG A 854 -26.92 -0.78 -11.87
C ARG A 854 -28.42 -0.82 -12.12
N ALA A 855 -29.09 -1.92 -11.75
CA ALA A 855 -30.54 -2.05 -11.88
C ALA A 855 -31.27 -0.91 -11.13
N PHE A 856 -30.79 -0.56 -9.94
CA PHE A 856 -31.34 0.53 -9.13
C PHE A 856 -30.86 1.94 -9.52
N ASN A 857 -30.01 2.08 -10.54
CA ASN A 857 -29.38 3.33 -10.94
C ASN A 857 -28.70 4.10 -9.76
N ALA A 858 -28.11 3.34 -8.82
CA ALA A 858 -27.54 3.86 -7.57
C ALA A 858 -26.03 4.19 -7.65
N GLN A 859 -25.42 4.11 -8.84
CA GLN A 859 -23.98 4.31 -9.06
C GLN A 859 -23.45 5.63 -8.47
N PRO A 860 -24.12 6.80 -8.64
CA PRO A 860 -23.63 8.06 -8.08
C PRO A 860 -23.57 8.05 -6.55
N HIS A 861 -24.55 7.41 -5.90
CA HIS A 861 -24.59 7.28 -4.45
C HIS A 861 -23.42 6.43 -3.93
N PHE A 862 -23.15 5.30 -4.58
CA PHE A 862 -22.02 4.44 -4.24
C PHE A 862 -20.66 5.11 -4.50
N GLN A 863 -20.53 5.89 -5.58
CA GLN A 863 -19.33 6.68 -5.85
C GLN A 863 -19.07 7.71 -4.74
N HIS A 864 -20.09 8.47 -4.33
CA HIS A 864 -19.96 9.43 -3.23
C HIS A 864 -19.61 8.73 -1.91
N LYS A 865 -20.26 7.61 -1.60
CA LYS A 865 -19.94 6.78 -0.41
C LYS A 865 -18.48 6.30 -0.45
N ASN A 866 -17.97 5.88 -1.62
CA ASN A 866 -16.56 5.51 -1.77
C ASN A 866 -15.62 6.69 -1.50
N ILE A 867 -15.92 7.87 -2.04
CA ILE A 867 -15.13 9.09 -1.82
C ILE A 867 -15.05 9.42 -0.32
N VAL A 868 -16.16 9.35 0.42
CA VAL A 868 -16.19 9.59 1.88
C VAL A 868 -15.31 8.57 2.64
N VAL A 869 -15.36 7.29 2.24
CA VAL A 869 -14.52 6.23 2.86
C VAL A 869 -13.04 6.44 2.54
N VAL A 870 -12.71 6.86 1.31
CA VAL A 870 -11.34 7.21 0.90
C VAL A 870 -10.84 8.41 1.70
N ASP A 871 -11.67 9.45 1.87
CA ASP A 871 -11.34 10.61 2.70
C ASP A 871 -11.09 10.21 4.16
N ALA A 872 -11.94 9.36 4.74
CA ALA A 872 -11.75 8.88 6.12
C ALA A 872 -10.43 8.10 6.30
N PHE A 873 -10.07 7.26 5.33
CA PHE A 873 -8.79 6.54 5.34
C PHE A 873 -7.59 7.49 5.17
N GLN A 874 -7.64 8.38 4.17
CA GLN A 874 -6.55 9.33 3.90
C GLN A 874 -6.38 10.34 5.04
N LYS A 875 -7.47 10.72 5.73
CA LYS A 875 -7.45 11.55 6.96
C LYS A 875 -6.51 10.95 8.01
N MET A 876 -6.64 9.65 8.30
CA MET A 876 -5.80 8.98 9.31
C MET A 876 -4.32 8.91 8.89
N ASP A 877 -4.06 8.53 7.64
CA ASP A 877 -2.72 8.43 7.08
C ASP A 877 -2.04 9.84 7.06
N HIS A 878 -2.77 10.89 6.69
CA HIS A 878 -2.28 12.27 6.67
C HIS A 878 -1.76 12.74 8.03
N PHE A 879 -2.59 12.65 9.09
CA PHE A 879 -2.16 13.09 10.42
C PHE A 879 -1.05 12.21 11.01
N TYR A 880 -1.00 10.92 10.66
CA TYR A 880 0.10 10.05 11.06
C TYR A 880 1.44 10.54 10.50
N TRP A 881 1.52 10.88 9.21
CA TRP A 881 2.75 11.39 8.60
C TRP A 881 3.09 12.83 9.01
N SER A 882 2.08 13.68 9.26
CA SER A 882 2.30 15.01 9.86
C SER A 882 2.90 14.90 11.27
N LEU A 883 2.48 13.90 12.05
CA LEU A 883 3.09 13.59 13.35
C LEU A 883 4.54 13.06 13.21
N GLN A 884 4.83 12.26 12.20
CA GLN A 884 6.22 11.83 11.90
C GLN A 884 7.11 13.02 11.51
N SER A 885 6.58 13.96 10.73
CA SER A 885 7.27 15.20 10.34
C SER A 885 7.59 16.08 11.56
N TRP A 886 6.65 16.15 12.52
CA TRP A 886 6.84 16.82 13.81
C TRP A 886 8.02 16.24 14.61
N LEU A 887 8.15 14.90 14.61
CA LEU A 887 9.24 14.20 15.30
C LEU A 887 10.57 14.42 14.58
N MET A 888 10.58 14.26 13.25
CA MET A 888 11.77 14.41 12.41
C MET A 888 12.42 15.79 12.60
N TYR A 889 11.65 16.87 12.51
CA TYR A 889 12.16 18.24 12.70
C TYR A 889 12.85 18.42 14.07
N ARG A 890 12.22 17.93 15.15
CA ARG A 890 12.75 18.05 16.52
C ARG A 890 14.02 17.24 16.71
N PHE A 891 14.04 16.03 16.17
CA PHE A 891 15.19 15.14 16.27
C PHE A 891 16.38 15.64 15.47
N ASP A 892 16.16 16.11 14.24
CA ASP A 892 17.23 16.60 13.37
C ASP A 892 17.78 17.95 13.87
N ALA A 893 16.91 18.84 14.36
CA ALA A 893 17.33 20.07 15.02
C ALA A 893 18.15 19.79 16.29
N LEU A 894 17.68 18.89 17.16
CA LEU A 894 18.41 18.48 18.37
C LEU A 894 19.76 17.85 18.00
N SER A 895 19.80 16.97 17.00
CA SER A 895 21.03 16.35 16.49
C SER A 895 22.06 17.37 15.99
N ALA A 896 21.62 18.38 15.23
CA ALA A 896 22.48 19.46 14.74
C ALA A 896 23.07 20.29 15.90
N VAL A 897 22.23 20.67 16.87
CA VAL A 897 22.65 21.43 18.05
C VAL A 897 23.60 20.62 18.94
N SER A 898 23.31 19.34 19.17
CA SER A 898 24.18 18.44 19.93
C SER A 898 25.55 18.28 19.26
N THR A 899 25.60 18.07 17.95
CA THR A 899 26.86 17.95 17.21
C THR A 899 27.69 19.24 17.29
N PHE A 900 27.04 20.41 17.20
CA PHE A 900 27.70 21.71 17.35
C PHE A 900 28.27 21.92 18.76
N ALA A 901 27.47 21.64 19.80
CA ALA A 901 27.92 21.73 21.20
C ALA A 901 29.13 20.83 21.45
N LEU A 902 29.12 19.60 20.92
CA LEU A 902 30.23 18.66 21.03
C LEU A 902 31.48 19.15 20.28
N THR A 903 31.30 19.78 19.12
CA THR A 903 32.40 20.39 18.37
C THR A 903 33.04 21.53 19.17
N ILE A 904 32.25 22.38 19.81
CA ILE A 904 32.76 23.47 20.66
C ILE A 904 33.55 22.92 21.84
N VAL A 905 33.02 21.91 22.54
CA VAL A 905 33.69 21.30 23.70
C VAL A 905 35.04 20.67 23.27
N ALA A 906 35.06 19.99 22.13
CA ALA A 906 36.29 19.42 21.57
C ALA A 906 37.33 20.50 21.21
N LEU A 907 36.90 21.64 20.66
CA LEU A 907 37.78 22.79 20.37
C LEU A 907 38.30 23.47 21.64
N GLN A 908 37.49 23.54 22.71
CA GLN A 908 37.90 24.17 23.97
C GLN A 908 39.00 23.39 24.70
N LYS A 909 38.96 22.04 24.65
CA LYS A 909 39.95 21.16 25.28
C LYS A 909 41.32 21.12 24.59
N GLY A 910 41.45 21.69 23.38
CA GLY A 910 42.75 21.81 22.71
C GLY A 910 43.33 20.48 22.23
N PHE A 911 42.49 19.55 21.79
CA PHE A 911 42.94 18.27 21.23
C PHE A 911 43.76 18.43 19.95
N SER A 912 44.62 17.45 19.66
CA SER A 912 45.33 17.39 18.38
C SER A 912 44.31 17.29 17.24
N PRO A 913 44.60 17.85 16.05
CA PRO A 913 43.65 17.84 14.93
C PRO A 913 43.12 16.44 14.58
N SER A 914 43.97 15.41 14.70
CA SER A 914 43.60 14.00 14.47
C SER A 914 42.63 13.47 15.53
N LEU A 915 42.89 13.73 16.82
CA LEU A 915 42.01 13.31 17.90
C LEU A 915 40.67 14.06 17.85
N THR A 916 40.67 15.35 17.51
CA THR A 916 39.44 16.15 17.32
C THR A 916 38.59 15.61 16.18
N ALA A 917 39.19 15.28 15.04
CA ALA A 917 38.47 14.68 13.91
C ALA A 917 37.84 13.35 14.32
N PHE A 918 38.59 12.50 15.01
CA PHE A 918 38.10 11.21 15.51
C PHE A 918 36.95 11.37 16.51
N VAL A 919 37.10 12.24 17.51
CA VAL A 919 36.04 12.55 18.50
C VAL A 919 34.79 13.08 17.81
N LEU A 920 34.93 13.97 16.82
CA LEU A 920 33.80 14.53 16.09
C LEU A 920 33.06 13.49 15.24
N THR A 921 33.79 12.56 14.61
CA THR A 921 33.17 11.46 13.88
C THR A 921 32.40 10.51 14.81
N THR A 922 33.00 10.14 15.94
CA THR A 922 32.36 9.29 16.95
C THR A 922 31.16 9.99 17.61
N ALA A 923 31.27 11.29 17.88
CA ALA A 923 30.18 12.11 18.39
C ALA A 923 28.98 12.14 17.44
N SER A 924 29.22 12.33 16.14
CA SER A 924 28.16 12.31 15.13
C SER A 924 27.50 10.93 15.03
N GLN A 925 28.29 9.85 15.08
CA GLN A 925 27.78 8.47 15.08
C GLN A 925 26.91 8.17 16.31
N PHE A 926 27.30 8.66 17.50
CA PHE A 926 26.51 8.54 18.72
C PHE A 926 25.13 9.22 18.59
N VAL A 927 25.10 10.46 18.10
CA VAL A 927 23.86 11.21 17.92
C VAL A 927 22.95 10.52 16.89
N GLU A 928 23.52 10.06 15.77
CA GLU A 928 22.79 9.33 14.73
C GLU A 928 22.27 7.98 15.21
N ALA A 929 23.06 7.21 15.97
CA ALA A 929 22.61 5.95 16.55
C ALA A 929 21.47 6.14 17.55
N THR A 930 21.53 7.20 18.38
CA THR A 930 20.46 7.56 19.33
C THR A 930 19.16 7.89 18.59
N HIS A 931 19.24 8.76 17.56
CA HIS A 931 18.11 9.10 16.68
C HIS A 931 17.46 7.84 16.08
N ASN A 932 18.28 6.97 15.48
CA ASN A 932 17.79 5.78 14.79
C ASN A 932 17.20 4.74 15.75
N LEU A 933 17.77 4.56 16.95
CA LEU A 933 17.21 3.65 17.95
C LEU A 933 15.79 4.05 18.38
N CYS A 934 15.56 5.34 18.66
CA CYS A 934 14.21 5.83 18.99
C CYS A 934 13.22 5.55 17.86
N ARG A 935 13.61 5.81 16.61
CA ARG A 935 12.75 5.56 15.43
C ARG A 935 12.46 4.07 15.22
N GLN A 936 13.46 3.20 15.38
CA GLN A 936 13.30 1.75 15.21
C GLN A 936 12.45 1.13 16.31
N TYR A 937 12.54 1.62 17.55
CA TYR A 937 11.65 1.18 18.63
C TYR A 937 10.17 1.40 18.28
N GLY A 938 9.83 2.58 17.74
CA GLY A 938 8.46 2.87 17.31
C GLY A 938 7.96 1.93 16.21
N THR A 939 8.83 1.57 15.26
CA THR A 939 8.51 0.61 14.18
C THR A 939 8.32 -0.80 14.74
N LEU A 940 9.27 -1.26 15.57
CA LEU A 940 9.20 -2.57 16.22
C LEU A 940 7.94 -2.74 17.05
N GLN A 941 7.57 -1.74 17.85
CA GLN A 941 6.38 -1.81 18.67
C GLN A 941 5.11 -1.99 17.83
N MET A 942 5.04 -1.35 16.66
CA MET A 942 3.92 -1.53 15.73
C MET A 942 3.92 -2.94 15.13
N ASP A 943 5.08 -3.45 14.72
CA ASP A 943 5.17 -4.79 14.13
C ASP A 943 4.86 -5.91 15.14
N PHE A 944 5.20 -5.72 16.43
CA PHE A 944 4.91 -6.69 17.49
C PHE A 944 3.42 -6.89 17.77
N VAL A 945 2.55 -5.97 17.36
CA VAL A 945 1.07 -6.15 17.44
C VAL A 945 0.63 -7.38 16.64
N SER A 946 1.31 -7.69 15.53
CA SER A 946 1.02 -8.91 14.76
C SER A 946 1.34 -10.19 15.54
N VAL A 947 2.39 -10.18 16.37
CA VAL A 947 2.78 -11.30 17.23
C VAL A 947 1.80 -11.47 18.38
N GLU A 948 1.40 -10.37 19.02
CA GLU A 948 0.38 -10.37 20.08
C GLU A 948 -0.91 -11.01 19.57
N ARG A 949 -1.35 -10.66 18.36
CA ARG A 949 -2.52 -11.27 17.72
C ARG A 949 -2.35 -12.76 17.44
N VAL A 950 -1.17 -13.23 17.03
CA VAL A 950 -0.93 -14.67 16.85
C VAL A 950 -1.00 -15.40 18.19
N ILE A 951 -0.45 -14.83 19.26
CA ILE A 951 -0.53 -15.39 20.62
C ILE A 951 -1.98 -15.44 21.10
N GLU A 952 -2.77 -14.39 20.83
CA GLU A 952 -4.20 -14.36 21.12
C GLU A 952 -4.94 -15.48 20.40
N LEU A 953 -4.69 -15.69 19.10
CA LEU A 953 -5.29 -16.77 18.33
C LEU A 953 -4.89 -18.18 18.84
N LEU A 954 -3.68 -18.34 19.37
CA LEU A 954 -3.22 -19.60 19.98
C LEU A 954 -3.89 -19.90 21.34
N SER A 955 -4.44 -18.88 22.00
CA SER A 955 -5.12 -19.01 23.29
C SER A 955 -6.61 -19.36 23.19
N ILE A 956 -7.17 -19.36 21.97
CA ILE A 956 -8.57 -19.69 21.73
C ILE A 956 -8.83 -21.16 22.14
N PRO A 957 -9.93 -21.44 22.87
CA PRO A 957 -10.26 -22.80 23.27
C PRO A 957 -10.41 -23.73 22.05
N SER A 958 -9.77 -24.89 22.13
CA SER A 958 -9.86 -25.93 21.10
C SER A 958 -11.10 -26.80 21.29
N GLU A 959 -11.55 -27.46 20.22
CA GLU A 959 -12.64 -28.44 20.26
C GLU A 959 -12.25 -29.60 21.22
N PRO A 960 -13.11 -29.95 22.18
CA PRO A 960 -12.82 -31.07 23.08
C PRO A 960 -12.85 -32.38 22.30
N CYS A 961 -11.79 -33.19 22.45
CA CYS A 961 -11.70 -34.52 21.86
C CYS A 961 -11.82 -35.57 22.96
N GLY A 962 -12.77 -36.50 22.82
CA GLY A 962 -12.84 -37.67 23.69
C GLY A 962 -11.66 -38.61 23.47
N THR A 963 -11.36 -39.45 24.46
CA THR A 963 -10.25 -40.41 24.41
C THR A 963 -10.68 -41.82 23.99
N THR A 964 -11.98 -42.08 23.94
CA THR A 964 -12.51 -43.43 23.67
C THR A 964 -12.55 -43.69 22.16
N THR A 965 -11.74 -44.65 21.70
CA THR A 965 -11.79 -45.13 20.30
C THR A 965 -12.68 -46.38 20.22
N PRO A 966 -13.85 -46.31 19.56
CA PRO A 966 -14.77 -47.44 19.47
C PRO A 966 -14.25 -48.52 18.49
N PRO A 967 -14.67 -49.80 18.67
CA PRO A 967 -14.23 -50.90 17.82
C PRO A 967 -14.59 -50.65 16.35
N ALA A 968 -13.86 -51.27 15.41
CA ALA A 968 -14.00 -51.01 13.98
C ALA A 968 -15.41 -51.33 13.41
N VAL A 969 -16.14 -52.26 14.06
CA VAL A 969 -17.49 -52.68 13.67
C VAL A 969 -18.56 -51.66 14.07
N TRP A 970 -18.27 -50.79 15.03
CA TRP A 970 -19.21 -49.78 15.52
C TRP A 970 -19.21 -48.54 14.62
N PRO A 971 -20.35 -47.86 14.41
CA PRO A 971 -21.68 -48.29 14.77
C PRO A 971 -22.13 -49.43 13.85
N ALA A 972 -22.71 -50.47 14.44
CA ALA A 972 -23.38 -51.53 13.70
C ALA A 972 -24.65 -50.95 13.06
N ALA A 973 -25.11 -51.53 11.95
CA ALA A 973 -26.34 -51.09 11.27
C ALA A 973 -27.58 -51.13 12.19
N GLU A 974 -27.57 -52.00 13.21
CA GLU A 974 -28.66 -52.17 14.19
C GLU A 974 -28.58 -51.19 15.37
N ASP A 975 -27.48 -50.46 15.54
CA ASP A 975 -27.28 -49.57 16.68
C ASP A 975 -28.24 -48.38 16.62
N ALA A 976 -29.07 -48.24 17.66
CA ALA A 976 -30.02 -47.15 17.79
C ALA A 976 -29.37 -45.86 18.28
N ILE A 977 -29.88 -44.72 17.82
CA ILE A 977 -29.46 -43.38 18.27
C ILE A 977 -30.45 -42.89 19.31
N THR A 978 -29.99 -42.63 20.53
CA THR A 978 -30.86 -42.22 21.65
C THR A 978 -30.45 -40.84 22.18
N PHE A 979 -31.41 -39.93 22.21
CA PHE A 979 -31.31 -38.63 22.87
C PHE A 979 -32.02 -38.72 24.21
N ASN A 980 -31.32 -38.42 25.30
CA ASN A 980 -31.86 -38.43 26.66
C ASN A 980 -31.81 -37.01 27.26
N ASN A 981 -32.96 -36.35 27.35
CA ASN A 981 -33.14 -35.02 27.94
C ASN A 981 -32.12 -33.98 27.43
N VAL A 982 -31.87 -33.98 26.12
CA VAL A 982 -30.79 -33.19 25.52
C VAL A 982 -31.20 -31.72 25.37
N THR A 983 -30.40 -30.84 25.95
CA THR A 983 -30.51 -29.39 25.78
C THR A 983 -29.25 -28.85 25.10
N LEU A 984 -29.42 -28.14 23.98
CA LEU A 984 -28.32 -27.61 23.16
C LEU A 984 -28.38 -26.09 23.05
N LYS A 985 -27.20 -25.46 23.19
CA LYS A 985 -27.01 -24.02 23.09
C LYS A 985 -25.83 -23.71 22.17
N TYR A 986 -26.00 -22.76 21.25
CA TYR A 986 -24.88 -22.27 20.43
C TYR A 986 -23.86 -21.47 21.25
N ALA A 987 -24.33 -20.74 22.27
CA ALA A 987 -23.47 -20.02 23.21
C ALA A 987 -24.09 -20.04 24.62
N PRO A 988 -23.28 -19.94 25.71
CA PRO A 988 -23.79 -20.02 27.07
C PRO A 988 -24.84 -18.96 27.43
N HIS A 989 -24.74 -17.79 26.80
CA HIS A 989 -25.60 -16.63 27.03
C HIS A 989 -26.81 -16.57 26.09
N LEU A 990 -26.90 -17.48 25.11
CA LEU A 990 -28.04 -17.57 24.19
C LEU A 990 -29.09 -18.54 24.73
N ASP A 991 -30.32 -18.34 24.28
CA ASP A 991 -31.40 -19.27 24.57
C ASP A 991 -31.13 -20.65 23.91
N PRO A 992 -31.54 -21.75 24.56
CA PRO A 992 -31.37 -23.08 24.02
C PRO A 992 -32.16 -23.28 22.73
N SER A 993 -31.48 -23.77 21.70
CA SER A 993 -32.07 -24.05 20.39
C SER A 993 -32.79 -25.40 20.36
N LEU A 994 -32.40 -26.32 21.23
CA LEU A 994 -33.14 -27.54 21.54
C LEU A 994 -33.27 -27.67 23.05
N VAL A 995 -34.47 -27.98 23.53
CA VAL A 995 -34.81 -28.04 24.96
C VAL A 995 -35.44 -29.40 25.27
N ASP A 996 -34.83 -30.13 26.21
CA ASP A 996 -35.35 -31.38 26.75
C ASP A 996 -35.73 -32.41 25.66
N ALA A 997 -34.90 -32.50 24.62
CA ALA A 997 -35.17 -33.39 23.50
C ALA A 997 -34.88 -34.85 23.90
N SER A 998 -35.92 -35.68 23.91
CA SER A 998 -35.81 -37.11 24.24
C SER A 998 -36.52 -37.97 23.18
N PHE A 999 -35.76 -38.79 22.45
CA PHE A 999 -36.28 -39.71 21.42
C PHE A 999 -35.23 -40.76 21.03
N THR A 1000 -35.69 -41.85 20.41
CA THR A 1000 -34.82 -42.92 19.90
C THR A 1000 -35.10 -43.15 18.41
N ILE A 1001 -34.05 -43.19 17.59
CA ILE A 1001 -34.08 -43.57 16.17
C ILE A 1001 -33.60 -45.02 16.06
N PRO A 1002 -34.43 -45.96 15.59
CA PRO A 1002 -34.01 -47.35 15.36
C PRO A 1002 -32.87 -47.46 14.32
N GLY A 1003 -31.92 -48.35 14.55
CA GLY A 1003 -30.86 -48.66 13.57
C GLY A 1003 -31.44 -49.23 12.27
N GLY A 1004 -30.84 -48.87 11.13
CA GLY A 1004 -31.26 -49.32 9.79
C GLY A 1004 -32.59 -48.73 9.31
N SER A 1005 -33.15 -47.76 10.05
CA SER A 1005 -34.41 -47.11 9.68
C SER A 1005 -34.18 -45.79 8.93
N THR A 1006 -35.15 -45.44 8.08
CA THR A 1006 -35.20 -44.12 7.46
C THR A 1006 -36.04 -43.18 8.33
N CYS A 1007 -35.42 -42.13 8.88
CA CYS A 1007 -36.05 -41.18 9.81
C CYS A 1007 -36.25 -39.81 9.16
N ALA A 1008 -37.50 -39.32 9.14
CA ALA A 1008 -37.87 -38.00 8.66
C ALA A 1008 -37.92 -36.97 9.80
N VAL A 1009 -37.17 -35.87 9.69
CA VAL A 1009 -37.21 -34.75 10.64
C VAL A 1009 -38.03 -33.60 10.05
N LEU A 1010 -39.18 -33.34 10.66
CA LEU A 1010 -40.17 -32.36 10.24
C LEU A 1010 -40.22 -31.17 11.20
N GLY A 1011 -40.45 -29.97 10.67
CA GLY A 1011 -40.59 -28.76 11.50
C GLY A 1011 -40.45 -27.48 10.69
N ARG A 1012 -40.97 -26.37 11.22
CA ARG A 1012 -40.83 -25.04 10.59
C ARG A 1012 -39.37 -24.59 10.52
N THR A 1013 -39.05 -23.62 9.67
CA THR A 1013 -37.74 -22.96 9.70
C THR A 1013 -37.50 -22.39 11.11
N GLY A 1014 -36.27 -22.51 11.63
CA GLY A 1014 -35.95 -22.10 13.00
C GLY A 1014 -36.33 -23.10 14.11
N SER A 1015 -36.99 -24.23 13.81
CA SER A 1015 -37.43 -25.17 14.86
C SER A 1015 -36.34 -26.05 15.51
N GLY A 1016 -35.07 -25.92 15.09
CA GLY A 1016 -33.93 -26.68 15.63
C GLY A 1016 -33.48 -27.90 14.80
N LYS A 1017 -33.97 -28.08 13.58
CA LYS A 1017 -33.63 -29.23 12.71
C LYS A 1017 -32.14 -29.33 12.39
N SER A 1018 -31.54 -28.24 11.90
CA SER A 1018 -30.09 -28.20 11.59
C SER A 1018 -29.25 -28.32 12.86
N THR A 1019 -29.73 -27.79 14.00
CA THR A 1019 -29.10 -27.96 15.31
C THR A 1019 -29.01 -29.45 15.71
N LEU A 1020 -30.05 -30.24 15.43
CA LEU A 1020 -30.05 -31.69 15.64
C LEU A 1020 -29.01 -32.39 14.75
N ALA A 1021 -28.93 -32.04 13.46
CA ALA A 1021 -27.91 -32.59 12.56
C ALA A 1021 -26.48 -32.26 13.03
N LEU A 1022 -26.24 -31.02 13.46
CA LEU A 1022 -24.94 -30.59 13.98
C LEU A 1022 -24.55 -31.29 15.29
N ALA A 1023 -25.53 -31.62 16.14
CA ALA A 1023 -25.31 -32.41 17.35
C ALA A 1023 -24.90 -33.85 17.02
N LEU A 1024 -25.51 -34.49 16.01
CA LEU A 1024 -25.09 -35.81 15.53
C LEU A 1024 -23.67 -35.83 14.98
N LEU A 1025 -23.19 -34.71 14.41
CA LEU A 1025 -21.81 -34.57 13.94
C LEU A 1025 -20.79 -34.29 15.06
N ALA A 1026 -21.23 -34.30 16.33
CA ALA A 1026 -20.44 -33.93 17.50
C ALA A 1026 -19.78 -32.55 17.34
N THR A 1027 -20.45 -31.61 16.66
CA THR A 1027 -19.97 -30.21 16.55
C THR A 1027 -20.49 -29.33 17.67
N MET A 1028 -21.63 -29.72 18.24
CA MET A 1028 -22.20 -29.13 19.45
C MET A 1028 -22.41 -30.22 20.49
N HIS A 1029 -21.92 -29.97 21.71
CA HIS A 1029 -22.14 -30.87 22.83
C HIS A 1029 -23.37 -30.44 23.64
N PRO A 1030 -24.15 -31.40 24.16
CA PRO A 1030 -25.27 -31.10 25.04
C PRO A 1030 -24.78 -30.37 26.31
N THR A 1031 -25.47 -29.29 26.68
CA THR A 1031 -25.25 -28.62 27.99
C THR A 1031 -25.85 -29.46 29.11
N GLU A 1032 -26.99 -30.07 28.84
CA GLU A 1032 -27.71 -31.00 29.72
C GLU A 1032 -28.16 -32.21 28.88
N GLY A 1033 -28.26 -33.37 29.52
CA GLY A 1033 -28.61 -34.63 28.85
C GLY A 1033 -27.44 -35.32 28.16
N THR A 1034 -27.72 -36.45 27.50
CA THR A 1034 -26.72 -37.27 26.80
C THR A 1034 -27.22 -37.78 25.46
N ILE A 1035 -26.31 -37.84 24.48
CA ILE A 1035 -26.53 -38.47 23.18
C ILE A 1035 -25.77 -39.79 23.17
N MET A 1036 -26.49 -40.89 22.95
CA MET A 1036 -25.97 -42.26 22.91
C MET A 1036 -26.13 -42.84 21.52
N ILE A 1037 -25.12 -43.56 21.04
CA ILE A 1037 -25.12 -44.28 19.76
C ILE A 1037 -24.73 -45.73 20.05
N GLY A 1038 -25.72 -46.63 20.05
CA GLY A 1038 -25.58 -47.93 20.69
C GLY A 1038 -25.20 -47.77 22.16
N ASP A 1039 -24.09 -48.40 22.57
CA ASP A 1039 -23.60 -48.38 23.96
C ASP A 1039 -22.67 -47.20 24.29
N TYR A 1040 -22.30 -46.38 23.31
CA TYR A 1040 -21.30 -45.33 23.49
C TYR A 1040 -21.92 -43.93 23.57
N LYS A 1041 -21.43 -43.13 24.54
CA LYS A 1041 -21.80 -41.72 24.69
C LYS A 1041 -20.99 -40.85 23.73
N LEU A 1042 -21.67 -40.03 22.93
CA LEU A 1042 -21.05 -39.23 21.89
C LEU A 1042 -19.99 -38.24 22.41
N SER A 1043 -20.19 -37.68 23.61
CA SER A 1043 -19.24 -36.72 24.21
C SER A 1043 -17.89 -37.32 24.61
N ASP A 1044 -17.83 -38.63 24.83
CA ASP A 1044 -16.63 -39.30 25.35
C ASP A 1044 -15.78 -39.94 24.24
N LEU A 1045 -16.28 -39.90 23.00
CA LEU A 1045 -15.68 -40.50 21.81
C LEU A 1045 -14.63 -39.58 21.17
N ASP A 1046 -13.64 -40.21 20.52
CA ASP A 1046 -12.76 -39.51 19.58
C ASP A 1046 -13.60 -39.00 18.39
N VAL A 1047 -13.62 -37.67 18.25
CA VAL A 1047 -14.42 -36.97 17.25
C VAL A 1047 -13.94 -37.29 15.83
N HIS A 1048 -12.64 -37.55 15.62
CA HIS A 1048 -12.11 -37.92 14.30
C HIS A 1048 -12.59 -39.31 13.90
N ALA A 1049 -12.46 -40.28 14.81
CA ALA A 1049 -12.97 -41.64 14.59
C ALA A 1049 -14.48 -41.66 14.31
N TRP A 1050 -15.26 -40.79 14.98
CA TRP A 1050 -16.69 -40.64 14.74
C TRP A 1050 -17.01 -40.05 13.36
N ARG A 1051 -16.42 -38.90 13.02
CA ARG A 1051 -16.66 -38.19 11.74
C ARG A 1051 -16.19 -39.00 10.53
N GLN A 1052 -15.31 -39.97 10.73
CA GLN A 1052 -14.92 -40.92 9.70
C GLN A 1052 -16.01 -41.96 9.35
N ARG A 1053 -16.99 -42.18 10.24
CA ARG A 1053 -18.02 -43.24 10.11
C ARG A 1053 -19.42 -42.69 9.82
N ILE A 1054 -19.64 -41.37 9.93
CA ILE A 1054 -20.89 -40.68 9.55
C ILE A 1054 -20.74 -39.95 8.20
N SER A 1055 -21.80 -39.93 7.39
CA SER A 1055 -21.87 -39.12 6.17
C SER A 1055 -22.87 -37.98 6.32
N PHE A 1056 -22.48 -36.76 5.98
CA PHE A 1056 -23.34 -35.58 5.99
C PHE A 1056 -23.44 -34.97 4.60
N VAL A 1057 -24.67 -34.77 4.13
CA VAL A 1057 -24.97 -34.02 2.91
C VAL A 1057 -25.60 -32.69 3.34
N ALA A 1058 -24.82 -31.63 3.21
CA ALA A 1058 -25.26 -30.28 3.52
C ALA A 1058 -26.22 -29.74 2.45
N GLN A 1059 -27.07 -28.78 2.83
CA GLN A 1059 -27.97 -28.05 1.93
C GLN A 1059 -27.22 -27.42 0.74
N ASP A 1060 -26.09 -26.76 1.03
CA ASP A 1060 -25.16 -26.22 0.03
C ASP A 1060 -23.79 -26.89 0.17
N PRO A 1061 -23.46 -27.90 -0.66
CA PRO A 1061 -22.16 -28.56 -0.59
C PRO A 1061 -21.06 -27.67 -1.16
N VAL A 1062 -20.02 -27.47 -0.36
CA VAL A 1062 -18.80 -26.79 -0.80
C VAL A 1062 -17.95 -27.73 -1.65
N LEU A 1063 -17.59 -27.23 -2.83
CA LEU A 1063 -16.65 -27.85 -3.75
C LEU A 1063 -15.33 -27.07 -3.76
N PHE A 1064 -14.24 -27.81 -3.75
CA PHE A 1064 -12.89 -27.30 -3.77
C PHE A 1064 -12.38 -27.25 -5.22
N PRO A 1065 -11.49 -26.30 -5.56
CA PRO A 1065 -10.92 -26.27 -6.89
C PRO A 1065 -10.01 -27.47 -7.11
N GLY A 1066 -10.16 -28.12 -8.27
CA GLY A 1066 -9.48 -29.37 -8.60
C GLY A 1066 -10.29 -30.18 -9.59
N THR A 1067 -10.12 -31.50 -9.56
CA THR A 1067 -10.96 -32.40 -10.37
C THR A 1067 -12.22 -32.83 -9.60
N LEU A 1068 -13.24 -33.33 -10.31
CA LEU A 1068 -14.38 -33.98 -9.66
C LEU A 1068 -13.93 -35.18 -8.81
N ARG A 1069 -12.88 -35.89 -9.21
CA ARG A 1069 -12.27 -36.94 -8.39
C ARG A 1069 -11.79 -36.40 -7.04
N ASP A 1070 -11.00 -35.33 -7.04
CA ASP A 1070 -10.45 -34.76 -5.81
C ASP A 1070 -11.55 -34.25 -4.86
N ASN A 1071 -12.72 -33.91 -5.42
CA ASN A 1071 -13.89 -33.50 -4.66
C ASN A 1071 -14.74 -34.65 -4.13
N LEU A 1072 -14.80 -35.79 -4.83
CA LEU A 1072 -15.55 -36.97 -4.41
C LEU A 1072 -14.77 -37.78 -3.36
N ASP A 1073 -13.48 -38.02 -3.62
CA ASP A 1073 -12.60 -38.77 -2.74
C ASP A 1073 -11.22 -38.08 -2.65
N PRO A 1074 -11.08 -37.07 -1.77
CA PRO A 1074 -9.81 -36.41 -1.58
C PRO A 1074 -8.79 -37.34 -0.94
N LEU A 1075 -9.19 -38.38 -0.18
CA LEU A 1075 -8.27 -39.29 0.49
C LEU A 1075 -7.68 -40.35 -0.45
N ARG A 1076 -8.30 -40.58 -1.61
CA ARG A 1076 -7.95 -41.63 -2.59
C ARG A 1076 -8.06 -43.05 -1.99
N GLN A 1077 -9.14 -43.27 -1.24
CA GLN A 1077 -9.51 -44.56 -0.68
C GLN A 1077 -10.20 -45.48 -1.70
N PHE A 1078 -10.88 -44.90 -2.69
CA PHE A 1078 -11.69 -45.62 -3.68
C PHE A 1078 -11.03 -45.63 -5.06
N SER A 1079 -11.39 -46.63 -5.88
CA SER A 1079 -10.87 -46.76 -7.24
C SER A 1079 -11.50 -45.74 -8.20
N ASP A 1080 -10.80 -45.42 -9.29
CA ASP A 1080 -11.31 -44.55 -10.36
C ASP A 1080 -12.62 -45.06 -10.95
N GLY A 1081 -12.75 -46.39 -11.06
CA GLY A 1081 -13.94 -47.05 -11.58
C GLY A 1081 -15.15 -46.84 -10.69
N ASP A 1082 -14.97 -46.95 -9.36
CA ASP A 1082 -16.05 -46.71 -8.39
C ASP A 1082 -16.50 -45.25 -8.45
N CYS A 1083 -15.55 -44.31 -8.44
CA CYS A 1083 -15.83 -42.87 -8.56
C CYS A 1083 -16.56 -42.53 -9.86
N ALA A 1084 -16.14 -43.09 -11.00
CA ALA A 1084 -16.78 -42.88 -12.29
C ALA A 1084 -18.20 -43.46 -12.34
N SER A 1085 -18.40 -44.64 -11.73
CA SER A 1085 -19.72 -45.28 -11.68
C SER A 1085 -20.72 -44.48 -10.85
N VAL A 1086 -20.29 -43.92 -9.71
CA VAL A 1086 -21.13 -43.05 -8.86
C VAL A 1086 -21.44 -41.75 -9.59
N LEU A 1087 -20.44 -41.13 -10.22
CA LEU A 1087 -20.60 -39.90 -10.99
C LEU A 1087 -21.64 -40.07 -12.11
N ALA A 1088 -21.52 -41.15 -12.91
CA ALA A 1088 -22.41 -41.42 -14.03
C ALA A 1088 -23.87 -41.62 -13.60
N ARG A 1089 -24.10 -42.21 -12.42
CA ARG A 1089 -25.45 -42.44 -11.87
C ARG A 1089 -26.09 -41.16 -11.32
N VAL A 1090 -25.29 -40.22 -10.82
CA VAL A 1090 -25.76 -39.04 -10.09
C VAL A 1090 -25.81 -37.78 -10.96
N LEU A 1091 -24.81 -37.57 -11.84
CA LEU A 1091 -24.71 -36.39 -12.72
C LEU A 1091 -24.96 -36.70 -14.21
N GLY A 1092 -25.07 -37.98 -14.59
CA GLY A 1092 -25.21 -38.41 -15.98
C GLY A 1092 -23.88 -38.61 -16.72
N GLY A 1093 -23.95 -38.92 -18.02
CA GLY A 1093 -22.80 -39.31 -18.85
C GLY A 1093 -21.92 -38.16 -19.36
N ASP A 1094 -22.36 -36.91 -19.25
CA ASP A 1094 -21.64 -35.75 -19.78
C ASP A 1094 -20.44 -35.32 -18.92
N TRP A 1095 -20.33 -35.87 -17.70
CA TRP A 1095 -19.29 -35.53 -16.72
C TRP A 1095 -18.32 -36.69 -16.52
N THR A 1096 -17.04 -36.36 -16.39
CA THR A 1096 -15.98 -37.34 -16.11
C THR A 1096 -15.25 -37.01 -14.82
N ILE A 1097 -14.60 -38.00 -14.21
CA ILE A 1097 -13.81 -37.81 -12.97
C ILE A 1097 -12.69 -36.76 -13.11
N LYS A 1098 -12.23 -36.50 -14.35
CA LYS A 1098 -11.21 -35.49 -14.68
C LYS A 1098 -11.78 -34.09 -14.91
N SER A 1099 -13.10 -33.93 -14.96
CA SER A 1099 -13.74 -32.64 -15.19
C SER A 1099 -13.33 -31.65 -14.10
N ARG A 1100 -12.96 -30.44 -14.51
CA ARG A 1100 -12.41 -29.42 -13.63
C ARG A 1100 -13.52 -28.70 -12.87
N VAL A 1101 -13.31 -28.52 -11.58
CA VAL A 1101 -14.19 -27.79 -10.68
C VAL A 1101 -13.47 -26.52 -10.28
N GLU A 1102 -14.14 -25.38 -10.42
CA GLU A 1102 -13.61 -24.10 -9.94
C GLU A 1102 -13.87 -23.90 -8.44
N GLY A 1103 -13.22 -22.91 -7.83
CA GLY A 1103 -13.40 -22.63 -6.40
C GLY A 1103 -14.87 -22.36 -6.06
N GLY A 1104 -15.41 -23.09 -5.08
CA GLY A 1104 -16.83 -23.02 -4.70
C GLY A 1104 -17.80 -23.67 -5.69
N GLY A 1105 -17.30 -24.31 -6.76
CA GLY A 1105 -18.11 -24.94 -7.79
C GLY A 1105 -18.88 -23.94 -8.66
N LYS A 1106 -18.33 -22.75 -8.91
CA LYS A 1106 -18.99 -21.67 -9.67
C LYS A 1106 -19.38 -22.05 -11.10
N ASN A 1107 -18.66 -22.99 -11.69
CA ASN A 1107 -18.95 -23.53 -13.02
C ASN A 1107 -20.07 -24.59 -13.03
N LEU A 1108 -20.62 -24.94 -11.87
CA LEU A 1108 -21.70 -25.91 -11.69
C LEU A 1108 -22.97 -25.20 -11.19
N SER A 1109 -24.13 -25.63 -11.67
CA SER A 1109 -25.41 -25.16 -11.13
C SER A 1109 -25.59 -25.59 -9.66
N GLN A 1110 -26.47 -24.92 -8.91
CA GLN A 1110 -26.75 -25.31 -7.52
C GLN A 1110 -27.21 -26.77 -7.40
N GLY A 1111 -28.09 -27.22 -8.29
CA GLY A 1111 -28.51 -28.63 -8.33
C GLY A 1111 -27.34 -29.59 -8.62
N GLN A 1112 -26.44 -29.25 -9.55
CA GLN A 1112 -25.25 -30.06 -9.82
C GLN A 1112 -24.30 -30.15 -8.63
N ARG A 1113 -24.14 -29.06 -7.87
CA ARG A 1113 -23.34 -29.09 -6.63
C ARG A 1113 -23.96 -30.03 -5.60
N GLN A 1114 -25.28 -29.95 -5.38
CA GLN A 1114 -26.02 -30.88 -4.52
C GLN A 1114 -25.81 -32.34 -4.91
N LEU A 1115 -25.87 -32.64 -6.21
CA LEU A 1115 -25.61 -33.96 -6.76
C LEU A 1115 -24.18 -34.47 -6.43
N VAL A 1116 -23.15 -33.64 -6.54
CA VAL A 1116 -21.78 -34.02 -6.11
C VAL A 1116 -21.74 -34.36 -4.62
N GLY A 1117 -22.44 -33.58 -3.78
CA GLY A 1117 -22.57 -33.84 -2.34
C GLY A 1117 -23.21 -35.19 -2.04
N ILE A 1118 -24.28 -35.54 -2.76
CA ILE A 1118 -24.94 -36.85 -2.68
C ILE A 1118 -23.99 -37.97 -3.15
N GLY A 1119 -23.23 -37.74 -4.22
CA GLY A 1119 -22.21 -38.67 -4.69
C GLY A 1119 -21.17 -39.04 -3.63
N ARG A 1120 -20.76 -38.09 -2.77
CA ARG A 1120 -19.85 -38.35 -1.63
C ARG A 1120 -20.46 -39.35 -0.64
N ALA A 1121 -21.74 -39.18 -0.30
CA ALA A 1121 -22.42 -40.08 0.65
C ALA A 1121 -22.61 -41.49 0.08
N VAL A 1122 -22.99 -41.59 -1.20
CA VAL A 1122 -23.15 -42.87 -1.91
C VAL A 1122 -21.83 -43.62 -2.02
N LEU A 1123 -20.71 -42.92 -2.27
CA LEU A 1123 -19.39 -43.54 -2.36
C LEU A 1123 -18.93 -44.10 -1.00
N ARG A 1124 -19.19 -43.39 0.10
CA ARG A 1124 -18.72 -43.75 1.44
C ARG A 1124 -19.51 -44.88 2.11
N ARG A 1125 -20.81 -45.03 1.80
CA ARG A 1125 -21.72 -46.03 2.39
C ARG A 1125 -21.64 -46.11 3.93
N SER A 1126 -21.73 -44.96 4.59
CA SER A 1126 -21.67 -44.87 6.06
C SER A 1126 -22.87 -45.57 6.73
N PRO A 1127 -22.69 -46.21 7.90
CA PRO A 1127 -23.82 -46.77 8.66
C PRO A 1127 -24.84 -45.73 9.11
N LEU A 1128 -24.41 -44.47 9.27
CA LEU A 1128 -25.29 -43.32 9.53
C LEU A 1128 -25.10 -42.25 8.45
N VAL A 1129 -26.20 -41.85 7.82
CA VAL A 1129 -26.23 -40.79 6.81
C VAL A 1129 -27.23 -39.72 7.23
N VAL A 1130 -26.81 -38.45 7.20
CA VAL A 1130 -27.66 -37.30 7.49
C VAL A 1130 -27.79 -36.46 6.22
N LEU A 1131 -29.03 -36.28 5.76
CA LEU A 1131 -29.37 -35.52 4.56
C LEU A 1131 -30.10 -34.24 4.97
N ASP A 1132 -29.49 -33.08 4.77
CA ASP A 1132 -30.08 -31.77 5.07
C ASP A 1132 -30.49 -31.08 3.77
N GLU A 1133 -31.79 -31.10 3.44
CA GLU A 1133 -32.37 -30.48 2.24
C GLU A 1133 -31.68 -30.86 0.91
N ALA A 1134 -31.11 -32.07 0.83
CA ALA A 1134 -30.26 -32.50 -0.27
C ALA A 1134 -30.89 -32.44 -1.68
N THR A 1135 -32.23 -32.39 -1.80
CA THR A 1135 -32.97 -32.35 -3.06
C THR A 1135 -33.72 -31.04 -3.32
N ALA A 1136 -33.52 -30.01 -2.49
CA ALA A 1136 -34.29 -28.76 -2.57
C ALA A 1136 -34.02 -27.93 -3.84
N SER A 1137 -32.81 -28.01 -4.41
CA SER A 1137 -32.41 -27.20 -5.58
C SER A 1137 -32.39 -28.00 -6.88
N ILE A 1138 -33.00 -29.19 -6.88
CA ILE A 1138 -33.06 -30.12 -8.01
C ILE A 1138 -34.50 -30.13 -8.56
N ASP A 1139 -34.63 -30.27 -9.88
CA ASP A 1139 -35.94 -30.46 -10.54
C ASP A 1139 -36.60 -31.78 -10.11
N ARG A 1140 -37.93 -31.85 -10.25
CA ARG A 1140 -38.72 -32.96 -9.71
C ARG A 1140 -38.37 -34.32 -10.33
N GLU A 1141 -38.10 -34.36 -11.62
CA GLU A 1141 -37.75 -35.60 -12.35
C GLU A 1141 -36.38 -36.13 -11.87
N THR A 1142 -35.37 -35.26 -11.82
CA THR A 1142 -34.02 -35.62 -11.36
C THR A 1142 -34.01 -35.97 -9.87
N ALA A 1143 -34.76 -35.24 -9.03
CA ALA A 1143 -34.89 -35.54 -7.60
C ALA A 1143 -35.46 -36.95 -7.36
N ALA A 1144 -36.49 -37.34 -8.11
CA ALA A 1144 -37.09 -38.68 -8.03
C ALA A 1144 -36.10 -39.78 -8.44
N GLN A 1145 -35.27 -39.55 -9.46
CA GLN A 1145 -34.22 -40.49 -9.87
C GLN A 1145 -33.17 -40.66 -8.78
N VAL A 1146 -32.69 -39.56 -8.20
CA VAL A 1146 -31.67 -39.58 -7.15
C VAL A 1146 -32.19 -40.24 -5.87
N GLN A 1147 -33.45 -40.02 -5.51
CA GLN A 1147 -34.08 -40.66 -4.35
C GLN A 1147 -34.15 -42.18 -4.52
N LYS A 1148 -34.38 -42.69 -5.74
CA LYS A 1148 -34.31 -44.14 -6.04
C LYS A 1148 -32.89 -44.68 -5.84
N VAL A 1149 -31.88 -43.94 -6.28
CA VAL A 1149 -30.47 -44.32 -6.09
C VAL A 1149 -30.11 -44.37 -4.61
N LEU A 1150 -30.52 -43.35 -3.84
CA LEU A 1150 -30.28 -43.29 -2.39
C LEU A 1150 -30.94 -44.46 -1.65
N LYS A 1151 -32.20 -44.78 -1.95
CA LYS A 1151 -32.91 -45.92 -1.33
C LYS A 1151 -32.23 -47.26 -1.63
N GLY A 1152 -31.70 -47.45 -2.84
CA GLY A 1152 -31.02 -48.70 -3.21
C GLY A 1152 -29.62 -48.85 -2.63
N GLU A 1153 -28.83 -47.76 -2.56
CA GLU A 1153 -27.43 -47.83 -2.11
C GLU A 1153 -27.28 -47.72 -0.58
N LEU A 1154 -28.29 -47.18 0.13
CA LEU A 1154 -28.26 -46.93 1.57
C LEU A 1154 -29.25 -47.79 2.38
N GLU A 1155 -29.74 -48.90 1.81
CA GLU A 1155 -30.74 -49.78 2.46
C GLU A 1155 -30.27 -50.34 3.82
N GLY A 1156 -28.96 -50.58 3.97
CA GLY A 1156 -28.35 -51.06 5.22
C GLY A 1156 -27.91 -49.96 6.20
N SER A 1157 -28.22 -48.70 5.92
CA SER A 1157 -27.79 -47.54 6.72
C SER A 1157 -28.97 -46.88 7.43
N THR A 1158 -28.73 -46.33 8.63
CA THR A 1158 -29.67 -45.42 9.28
C THR A 1158 -29.61 -44.07 8.56
N VAL A 1159 -30.72 -43.63 7.95
CA VAL A 1159 -30.77 -42.38 7.18
C VAL A 1159 -31.66 -41.37 7.87
N VAL A 1160 -31.08 -40.25 8.32
CA VAL A 1160 -31.81 -39.11 8.90
C VAL A 1160 -31.99 -38.04 7.84
N THR A 1161 -33.23 -37.81 7.41
CA THR A 1161 -33.56 -36.85 6.35
C THR A 1161 -34.30 -35.65 6.93
N ILE A 1162 -33.66 -34.49 6.85
CA ILE A 1162 -34.29 -33.18 7.09
C ILE A 1162 -34.74 -32.66 5.74
N ALA A 1163 -36.05 -32.54 5.54
CA ALA A 1163 -36.59 -32.03 4.29
C ALA A 1163 -37.78 -31.10 4.53
N HIS A 1164 -37.83 -30.04 3.72
CA HIS A 1164 -38.99 -29.14 3.62
C HIS A 1164 -40.00 -29.61 2.55
N ARG A 1165 -39.59 -30.51 1.64
CA ARG A 1165 -40.46 -31.11 0.63
C ARG A 1165 -40.98 -32.47 1.12
N LEU A 1166 -42.30 -32.62 1.17
CA LEU A 1166 -42.97 -33.87 1.58
C LEU A 1166 -42.54 -35.09 0.72
N GLU A 1167 -42.31 -34.87 -0.58
CA GLU A 1167 -41.86 -35.92 -1.52
C GLU A 1167 -40.51 -36.55 -1.11
N ALA A 1168 -39.62 -35.78 -0.46
CA ALA A 1168 -38.31 -36.27 -0.06
C ALA A 1168 -38.37 -37.20 1.17
N VAL A 1169 -39.42 -37.09 1.98
CA VAL A 1169 -39.68 -37.92 3.17
C VAL A 1169 -40.72 -39.01 2.93
N GLU A 1170 -41.19 -39.14 1.68
CA GLU A 1170 -42.16 -40.15 1.27
C GLU A 1170 -41.56 -41.56 1.39
N GLY A 1171 -42.18 -42.38 2.24
CA GLY A 1171 -41.74 -43.74 2.56
C GLY A 1171 -40.67 -43.82 3.64
N ALA A 1172 -40.56 -42.83 4.53
CA ALA A 1172 -39.81 -42.95 5.77
C ALA A 1172 -40.42 -44.01 6.70
N ASP A 1173 -39.59 -44.69 7.50
CA ASP A 1173 -40.02 -45.67 8.51
C ASP A 1173 -40.36 -45.02 9.85
N TRP A 1174 -39.65 -43.93 10.17
CA TRP A 1174 -39.75 -43.20 11.43
C TRP A 1174 -39.83 -41.69 11.20
N PHE A 1175 -40.39 -40.94 12.14
CA PHE A 1175 -40.38 -39.47 12.06
C PHE A 1175 -40.22 -38.77 13.40
N ILE A 1176 -39.77 -37.52 13.34
CA ILE A 1176 -39.61 -36.61 14.46
C ILE A 1176 -40.16 -35.25 14.05
N ARG A 1177 -41.09 -34.70 14.83
CA ARG A 1177 -41.65 -33.36 14.63
C ARG A 1177 -41.10 -32.39 15.69
N LEU A 1178 -40.34 -31.40 15.22
CA LEU A 1178 -39.76 -30.33 16.02
C LEU A 1178 -40.53 -29.02 15.86
N ASP A 1179 -40.80 -28.35 16.97
CA ASP A 1179 -41.37 -27.00 17.00
C ASP A 1179 -40.79 -26.19 18.15
N ALA A 1180 -40.37 -24.94 17.87
CA ALA A 1180 -39.74 -24.05 18.84
C ALA A 1180 -38.66 -24.71 19.72
N GLY A 1181 -37.83 -25.59 19.14
CA GLY A 1181 -36.75 -26.28 19.85
C GLY A 1181 -37.19 -27.46 20.73
N LYS A 1182 -38.46 -27.88 20.68
CA LYS A 1182 -38.97 -29.06 21.42
C LYS A 1182 -39.44 -30.16 20.48
N VAL A 1183 -39.30 -31.40 20.94
CA VAL A 1183 -39.88 -32.57 20.25
C VAL A 1183 -41.35 -32.65 20.62
N ILE A 1184 -42.23 -32.41 19.65
CA ILE A 1184 -43.69 -32.54 19.84
C ILE A 1184 -44.10 -34.01 19.74
N GLU A 1185 -43.60 -34.69 18.71
CA GLU A 1185 -44.03 -36.04 18.36
C GLU A 1185 -42.86 -36.80 17.74
N SER A 1186 -42.72 -38.08 18.09
CA SER A 1186 -41.77 -39.00 17.46
C SER A 1186 -42.36 -40.41 17.44
N GLY A 1187 -42.19 -41.14 16.34
CA GLY A 1187 -42.76 -42.48 16.22
C GLY A 1187 -42.63 -43.10 14.82
N PRO A 1188 -43.23 -44.28 14.60
CA PRO A 1188 -43.27 -44.90 13.28
C PRO A 1188 -44.13 -44.07 12.32
N ALA A 1189 -43.64 -43.89 11.10
CA ALA A 1189 -44.24 -42.99 10.12
C ALA A 1189 -45.48 -43.56 9.40
N ARG A 1190 -45.70 -44.89 9.44
CA ARG A 1190 -46.82 -45.55 8.74
C ARG A 1190 -48.18 -44.96 9.13
N GLY A 1191 -48.81 -44.24 8.20
CA GLY A 1191 -50.15 -43.66 8.31
C GLY A 1191 -50.24 -42.25 8.91
N ARG A 1192 -49.11 -41.56 9.13
CA ARG A 1192 -49.07 -40.21 9.73
C ARG A 1192 -48.40 -39.12 8.89
N ILE A 1193 -47.69 -39.47 7.81
CA ILE A 1193 -46.94 -38.56 6.93
C ILE A 1193 -47.44 -38.71 5.49
#